data_AF-A0A401GFU0-F1
#
_entry.id   AF-A0A401GFU0-F1
#
_cell.length_a   1.000
_cell.length_b   1.000
_cell.length_c   1.000
_cell.angle_alpha   90.00
_cell.angle_beta   90.00
_cell.angle_gamma   90.00
#
_symmetry.space_group_name_H-M   'P 1'
#
loop_
_entity.id
_entity.type
_entity.pdbx_description
1 polymer ?
#
loop_
_entity_poly.entity_id
_entity_poly.type
_entity_poly.pdbx_seq_one_letter_code
_entity_poly.pdbx_strand_id
1 'polypeptide(L)'
;MPTKINGAVHQPLASPLVSRKGSQAHTATLVDAHVEPEHSSAPTLLAKFIEAQKELHAFKSGQAVVVDGCALSIPAVTAAARYGAQVVLDNSRPIKERVAKSRAVIVHKVASESSVYGVSTGFGGSADTRTDDPLALGHALLQHQQCGVLPSQTHSAPLVLPLLDPLTSTSMPESWVRGAILIRMNSLIRGHSGVRWELIEKMGALLQENITPLVPLRGSISASGDLSPLSYIAGVLIGNPSIRVFDGTARFGSRHIVSSAQALAAHGIEPIPLSSKEHLGILNGTAFSASVAALALHDAVHLALLSEVCTAMGTEAMLGAQGSFAPFIHAVARPHPGQVEAAAIINDLLTGTQLAVTHEEEKLITDDVGELRQDRYPLRTAAQFLGPQIEDIMSALSAITLECNSTTDNPLIDGEAGTVHHGGNFQAMAVTNAMEKTRLALHHIGKLLFAQCTELMNPSMNRGLPPNLAATDPSLNYHTKGIDIHLAAYVGELGYLANPVSTHIQSAEMHNQAVNSLALISGRATINSLEVLSLLTASYLYALCQALDLRALQNELEAGMQKIVQAQLSKHFAAHLAAVDLEKLFAAIWLAMDYVLAGTSTTDAAPRMRKVAAASTTPIVDYCLTHGAAEALVQIPEFRKSVADQSEKLLEQLRVAYLTGERGAAPASPLLGKTRPVYEFVRVTLGIKMHGGENLDKFDGGPGVDEVSIGQNISLIHEAIRDGKMQDVVVGLFD
;
A
#
# COMPACT_ATOMS: atom_id res chain seq x y z
N MET A 1 58.12 -6.92 -39.89
CA MET A 1 59.45 -6.28 -39.87
C MET A 1 59.32 -4.87 -40.44
N PRO A 2 60.14 -3.88 -40.02
CA PRO A 2 60.82 -3.71 -38.72
C PRO A 2 59.82 -3.01 -37.75
N THR A 3 59.96 -1.91 -36.99
CA THR A 3 61.02 -0.99 -36.44
C THR A 3 60.37 -0.41 -35.14
N LYS A 4 60.98 -0.09 -33.98
CA LYS A 4 62.27 0.49 -33.53
C LYS A 4 62.43 1.99 -33.83
N ILE A 5 62.89 2.86 -32.92
CA ILE A 5 63.58 2.74 -31.59
C ILE A 5 63.13 3.96 -30.71
N ASN A 6 63.33 4.14 -29.38
CA ASN A 6 64.31 3.64 -28.40
C ASN A 6 63.60 2.96 -27.17
N GLY A 7 63.93 3.00 -25.85
CA GLY A 7 65.00 3.60 -25.00
C GLY A 7 64.46 4.62 -23.96
N ALA A 8 64.94 4.73 -22.70
CA ALA A 8 65.99 3.98 -21.98
C ALA A 8 65.70 3.93 -20.44
N VAL A 9 65.76 2.77 -19.77
CA VAL A 9 66.86 2.22 -18.92
C VAL A 9 67.01 2.83 -17.51
N HIS A 10 66.76 2.02 -16.47
CA HIS A 10 67.80 1.58 -15.50
C HIS A 10 67.39 0.29 -14.74
N GLN A 11 68.32 -0.32 -14.00
CA GLN A 11 68.33 -1.76 -13.68
C GLN A 11 69.12 -2.06 -12.35
N PRO A 12 69.48 -3.31 -11.92
CA PRO A 12 68.85 -3.91 -10.72
C PRO A 12 69.84 -4.58 -9.70
N LEU A 13 69.28 -5.49 -8.87
CA LEU A 13 69.89 -6.66 -8.18
C LEU A 13 70.65 -6.50 -6.84
N ALA A 14 70.20 -7.31 -5.86
CA ALA A 14 71.05 -8.16 -5.00
C ALA A 14 70.25 -9.36 -4.46
N SER A 15 70.92 -10.46 -4.11
CA SER A 15 70.38 -11.67 -3.44
C SER A 15 71.48 -12.28 -2.55
N PRO A 16 71.17 -13.16 -1.57
CA PRO A 16 71.36 -14.60 -1.85
C PRO A 16 70.36 -15.55 -1.13
N LEU A 17 70.48 -16.86 -1.39
CA LEU A 17 69.72 -17.96 -0.77
C LEU A 17 70.36 -18.48 0.54
N VAL A 18 69.70 -19.40 1.27
CA VAL A 18 70.23 -20.77 1.60
C VAL A 18 69.29 -21.65 2.48
N SER A 19 69.15 -22.94 2.10
CA SER A 19 68.74 -24.13 2.91
C SER A 19 67.25 -24.40 3.27
N ARG A 20 67.00 -25.54 3.95
CA ARG A 20 65.74 -26.34 4.03
C ARG A 20 65.48 -26.91 5.44
N LYS A 21 64.23 -27.40 5.64
CA LYS A 21 63.63 -28.21 6.76
C LYS A 21 62.82 -27.36 7.76
N GLY A 22 61.68 -27.80 8.30
CA GLY A 22 60.83 -28.96 7.94
C GLY A 22 59.97 -29.49 9.11
N SER A 23 58.64 -29.60 8.93
CA SER A 23 57.61 -29.97 9.95
C SER A 23 57.52 -28.97 11.14
N GLN A 24 56.40 -28.77 11.83
CA GLN A 24 55.23 -29.62 12.12
C GLN A 24 53.89 -28.85 11.99
N ALA A 25 52.76 -29.52 12.29
CA ALA A 25 51.42 -28.94 12.23
C ALA A 25 51.00 -28.26 13.55
N HIS A 26 50.27 -27.14 13.44
CA HIS A 26 49.43 -26.62 14.51
C HIS A 26 48.01 -26.40 13.98
N THR A 27 47.04 -27.05 14.63
CA THR A 27 45.61 -26.82 14.44
C THR A 27 45.25 -25.45 15.02
N ALA A 28 44.91 -24.49 14.15
CA ALA A 28 44.37 -23.22 14.60
C ALA A 28 42.91 -23.43 15.06
N THR A 29 42.67 -23.38 16.37
CA THR A 29 41.32 -23.18 16.90
C THR A 29 40.84 -21.80 16.48
N LEU A 30 39.86 -21.76 15.59
CA LEU A 30 39.04 -20.57 15.39
C LEU A 30 38.34 -20.26 16.72
N VAL A 31 38.52 -19.04 17.21
CA VAL A 31 37.84 -18.56 18.42
C VAL A 31 36.48 -18.02 17.97
N ASP A 32 35.40 -18.48 18.59
CA ASP A 32 34.06 -17.96 18.36
C ASP A 32 33.98 -16.49 18.78
N ALA A 33 34.16 -15.60 17.81
CA ALA A 33 33.89 -14.18 17.93
C ALA A 33 32.40 -13.90 17.65
N HIS A 34 31.51 -14.63 18.32
CA HIS A 34 30.09 -14.28 18.40
C HIS A 34 29.93 -13.03 19.28
N VAL A 35 30.25 -11.88 18.68
CA VAL A 35 29.74 -10.60 19.15
C VAL A 35 28.26 -10.58 18.80
N GLU A 36 27.39 -10.93 19.76
CA GLU A 36 25.99 -10.56 19.67
C GLU A 36 25.93 -9.03 19.63
N PRO A 37 25.36 -8.42 18.57
CA PRO A 37 25.12 -6.99 18.58
C PRO A 37 23.96 -6.73 19.54
N GLU A 38 24.18 -5.91 20.57
CA GLU A 38 23.11 -5.25 21.33
C GLU A 38 22.38 -4.22 20.44
N HIS A 39 21.79 -4.69 19.35
CA HIS A 39 20.78 -3.95 18.62
C HIS A 39 19.52 -3.91 19.48
N SER A 40 19.40 -2.81 20.24
CA SER A 40 18.08 -2.21 20.47
C SER A 40 17.42 -2.01 19.10
N SER A 41 16.59 -2.99 18.72
CA SER A 41 16.07 -3.10 17.36
C SER A 41 15.18 -1.90 17.08
N ALA A 42 15.57 -1.07 16.10
CA ALA A 42 14.72 0.02 15.65
C ALA A 42 13.33 -0.55 15.28
N PRO A 43 12.23 0.09 15.74
CA PRO A 43 10.90 -0.46 15.58
C PRO A 43 10.57 -0.65 14.09
N THR A 44 10.11 -1.86 13.76
CA THR A 44 9.77 -2.28 12.40
C THR A 44 8.51 -1.58 11.87
N LEU A 45 8.29 -1.60 10.56
CA LEU A 45 7.09 -1.03 9.94
C LEU A 45 5.82 -1.73 10.46
N LEU A 46 5.87 -3.06 10.60
CA LEU A 46 4.80 -3.87 11.20
C LEU A 46 4.52 -3.47 12.66
N ALA A 47 5.55 -3.31 13.49
CA ALA A 47 5.37 -2.86 14.87
C ALA A 47 4.69 -1.50 14.92
N LYS A 48 5.09 -0.56 14.04
CA LYS A 48 4.45 0.75 13.91
C LYS A 48 3.03 0.69 13.37
N PHE A 49 2.70 -0.24 12.48
CA PHE A 49 1.34 -0.43 12.01
C PHE A 49 0.42 -0.96 13.11
N ILE A 50 0.86 -1.98 13.86
CA ILE A 50 0.10 -2.55 14.98
C ILE A 50 -0.10 -1.50 16.09
N GLU A 51 0.94 -0.74 16.43
CA GLU A 51 0.87 0.41 17.35
C GLU A 51 -0.13 1.46 16.84
N ALA A 52 -0.02 1.86 15.57
CA ALA A 52 -0.88 2.86 14.95
C ALA A 52 -2.37 2.47 14.87
N GLN A 53 -2.68 1.19 14.61
CA GLN A 53 -4.07 0.72 14.60
C GLN A 53 -4.63 0.58 16.01
N LYS A 54 -3.83 0.17 17.00
CA LYS A 54 -4.25 0.15 18.41
C LYS A 54 -4.51 1.56 18.95
N GLU A 55 -3.68 2.54 18.57
CA GLU A 55 -3.90 3.97 18.87
C GLU A 55 -5.16 4.52 18.17
N LEU A 56 -5.32 4.25 16.86
CA LEU A 56 -6.51 4.66 16.09
C LEU A 56 -7.80 4.04 16.64
N HIS A 57 -7.77 2.77 17.08
CA HIS A 57 -8.90 2.12 17.73
C HIS A 57 -9.26 2.79 19.06
N ALA A 58 -8.28 3.20 19.87
CA ALA A 58 -8.52 3.92 21.11
C ALA A 58 -9.24 5.26 20.85
N PHE A 59 -8.81 6.03 19.83
CA PHE A 59 -9.52 7.25 19.43
C PHE A 59 -10.93 6.96 18.86
N LYS A 60 -11.08 5.93 18.02
CA LYS A 60 -12.39 5.48 17.49
C LYS A 60 -13.37 5.03 18.59
N SER A 61 -12.86 4.53 19.71
CA SER A 61 -13.67 4.05 20.85
C SER A 61 -13.91 5.10 21.95
N GLY A 62 -13.39 6.33 21.80
CA GLY A 62 -13.74 7.48 22.64
C GLY A 62 -12.58 8.13 23.42
N GLN A 63 -11.34 7.68 23.24
CA GLN A 63 -10.18 8.46 23.70
C GLN A 63 -10.10 9.78 22.91
N ALA A 64 -9.81 10.89 23.60
CA ALA A 64 -9.62 12.17 22.94
C ALA A 64 -8.20 12.31 22.38
N VAL A 65 -8.09 12.92 21.19
CA VAL A 65 -6.84 13.43 20.63
C VAL A 65 -6.43 14.66 21.42
N VAL A 66 -5.32 14.57 22.16
CA VAL A 66 -4.77 15.69 22.92
C VAL A 66 -3.85 16.53 22.04
N VAL A 67 -4.02 17.85 22.11
CA VAL A 67 -3.15 18.84 21.46
C VAL A 67 -2.30 19.51 22.53
N ASP A 68 -1.03 19.08 22.63
CA ASP A 68 -0.02 19.56 23.59
C ASP A 68 1.10 20.39 22.92
N GLY A 69 1.24 20.25 21.59
CA GLY A 69 2.28 20.87 20.78
C GLY A 69 3.50 20.00 20.53
N CYS A 70 3.55 18.73 20.97
CA CYS A 70 4.72 17.86 20.80
C CYS A 70 4.46 16.36 20.64
N ALA A 71 3.29 15.82 20.99
CA ALA A 71 2.99 14.38 20.95
C ALA A 71 1.95 13.97 19.88
N LEU A 72 1.61 14.85 18.92
CA LEU A 72 0.58 14.58 17.91
C LEU A 72 1.02 13.50 16.92
N SER A 73 0.41 12.32 16.98
CA SER A 73 0.71 11.17 16.13
C SER A 73 -0.01 11.22 14.77
N ILE A 74 0.47 10.46 13.79
CA ILE A 74 -0.23 10.26 12.51
C ILE A 74 -1.61 9.57 12.70
N PRO A 75 -1.77 8.54 13.56
CA PRO A 75 -3.07 8.01 13.95
C PRO A 75 -4.01 9.06 14.56
N ALA A 76 -3.53 9.97 15.41
CA ALA A 76 -4.33 11.05 15.99
C ALA A 76 -4.82 12.05 14.92
N VAL A 77 -3.95 12.45 13.98
CA VAL A 77 -4.34 13.24 12.81
C VAL A 77 -5.42 12.51 12.01
N THR A 78 -5.22 11.21 11.75
CA THR A 78 -6.16 10.36 11.01
C THR A 78 -7.51 10.24 11.72
N ALA A 79 -7.52 10.06 13.04
CA ALA A 79 -8.71 9.94 13.87
C ALA A 79 -9.59 11.20 13.82
N ALA A 80 -9.00 12.38 14.02
CA ALA A 80 -9.75 13.64 13.95
C ALA A 80 -10.18 13.99 12.51
N ALA A 81 -9.36 13.66 11.51
CA ALA A 81 -9.61 13.98 10.10
C ALA A 81 -10.68 13.09 9.45
N ARG A 82 -10.59 11.76 9.60
CA ARG A 82 -11.44 10.76 8.92
C ARG A 82 -12.56 10.18 9.79
N TYR A 83 -12.37 10.13 11.12
CA TYR A 83 -13.29 9.42 12.02
C TYR A 83 -14.03 10.34 13.00
N GLY A 84 -13.74 11.64 13.00
CA GLY A 84 -14.41 12.61 13.87
C GLY A 84 -14.09 12.45 15.36
N ALA A 85 -12.95 11.86 15.70
CA ALA A 85 -12.53 11.69 17.09
C ALA A 85 -12.43 13.04 17.83
N GLN A 86 -12.79 13.05 19.12
CA GLN A 86 -12.80 14.26 19.94
C GLN A 86 -11.39 14.85 20.03
N VAL A 87 -11.26 16.16 19.78
CA VAL A 87 -10.01 16.90 19.96
C VAL A 87 -10.10 17.75 21.22
N VAL A 88 -9.08 17.70 22.07
CA VAL A 88 -8.97 18.52 23.28
C VAL A 88 -7.61 19.21 23.34
N LEU A 89 -7.59 20.46 23.83
CA LEU A 89 -6.33 21.16 24.12
C LEU A 89 -5.80 20.72 25.48
N ASP A 90 -4.49 20.49 25.59
CA ASP A 90 -3.84 20.51 26.90
C ASP A 90 -3.93 21.94 27.45
N ASN A 91 -4.88 22.13 28.36
CA ASN A 91 -5.20 23.42 28.96
C ASN A 91 -4.33 23.76 30.19
N SER A 92 -3.27 22.98 30.43
CA SER A 92 -2.40 23.14 31.59
C SER A 92 -1.75 24.51 31.68
N ARG A 93 -1.50 24.93 32.91
CA ARG A 93 -0.97 26.25 33.23
C ARG A 93 0.33 26.60 32.47
N PRO A 94 1.36 25.71 32.36
CA PRO A 94 2.58 26.04 31.63
C PRO A 94 2.35 26.29 30.13
N ILE A 95 1.42 25.55 29.52
CA ILE A 95 1.08 25.69 28.09
C ILE A 95 0.29 26.98 27.84
N LYS A 96 -0.64 27.35 28.73
CA LYS A 96 -1.29 28.67 28.67
C LYS A 96 -0.30 29.82 28.93
N GLU A 97 0.64 29.66 29.85
CA GLU A 97 1.65 30.68 30.17
C GLU A 97 2.64 30.91 29.02
N ARG A 98 3.14 29.87 28.31
CA ARG A 98 4.02 30.07 27.14
C ARG A 98 3.32 30.78 25.98
N VAL A 99 2.05 30.45 25.70
CA VAL A 99 1.24 31.17 24.69
C VAL A 99 1.01 32.63 25.11
N ALA A 100 0.68 32.87 26.39
CA ALA A 100 0.48 34.23 26.91
C ALA A 100 1.77 35.08 26.87
N LYS A 101 2.94 34.51 27.21
CA LYS A 101 4.24 35.17 27.06
C LYS A 101 4.53 35.55 25.61
N SER A 102 4.34 34.60 24.68
CA SER A 102 4.46 34.84 23.23
C SER A 102 3.58 36.01 22.77
N ARG A 103 2.32 36.06 23.21
CA ARG A 103 1.39 37.15 22.91
C ARG A 103 1.84 38.48 23.51
N ALA A 104 2.34 38.48 24.75
CA ALA A 104 2.82 39.68 25.44
C ALA A 104 4.00 40.34 24.70
N VAL A 105 4.90 39.57 24.10
CA VAL A 105 6.00 40.12 23.27
C VAL A 105 5.44 40.89 22.07
N ILE A 106 4.49 40.32 21.31
CA ILE A 106 3.85 41.04 20.19
C ILE A 106 3.13 42.30 20.65
N VAL A 107 2.35 42.23 21.73
CA VAL A 107 1.64 43.39 22.29
C VAL A 107 2.63 44.49 22.70
N HIS A 108 3.74 44.12 23.34
CA HIS A 108 4.80 45.07 23.69
C HIS A 108 5.46 45.70 22.45
N LYS A 109 5.86 44.90 21.44
CA LYS A 109 6.50 45.45 20.22
C LYS A 109 5.59 46.39 19.43
N VAL A 110 4.28 46.13 19.40
CA VAL A 110 3.31 47.06 18.79
C VAL A 110 3.17 48.33 19.61
N ALA A 111 3.05 48.22 20.95
CA ALA A 111 2.96 49.38 21.84
C ALA A 111 4.25 50.21 21.92
N SER A 112 5.40 49.65 21.50
CA SER A 112 6.69 50.33 21.37
C SER A 112 7.08 50.64 19.92
N GLU A 113 6.10 50.73 19.01
CA GLU A 113 6.24 51.12 17.59
C GLU A 113 7.40 50.39 16.85
N SER A 114 7.70 49.16 17.27
CA SER A 114 8.94 48.47 16.91
C SER A 114 8.78 47.68 15.61
N SER A 115 9.67 47.95 14.65
CA SER A 115 9.64 47.34 13.32
C SER A 115 9.73 45.80 13.38
N VAL A 116 8.63 45.10 13.06
CA VAL A 116 8.52 43.62 13.09
C VAL A 116 7.87 43.10 11.80
N TYR A 117 8.47 42.07 11.19
CA TYR A 117 8.01 41.50 9.91
C TYR A 117 6.54 41.08 9.97
N GLY A 118 5.74 41.57 9.01
CA GLY A 118 4.33 41.24 8.88
C GLY A 118 3.46 41.68 10.06
N VAL A 119 3.96 42.62 10.86
CA VAL A 119 3.22 43.30 11.94
C VAL A 119 3.25 44.81 11.73
N SER A 120 4.38 45.37 11.30
CA SER A 120 4.51 46.78 10.91
C SER A 120 5.26 46.97 9.58
N THR A 121 5.49 45.87 8.85
CA THR A 121 6.10 45.83 7.52
C THR A 121 5.15 45.17 6.54
N GLY A 122 5.31 45.43 5.25
CA GLY A 122 4.73 44.55 4.23
C GLY A 122 5.25 43.11 4.31
N PHE A 123 4.70 42.27 3.45
CA PHE A 123 5.00 40.83 3.38
C PHE A 123 5.83 40.51 2.13
N GLY A 124 6.59 39.42 2.18
CA GLY A 124 7.30 38.88 1.02
C GLY A 124 8.29 39.88 0.40
N GLY A 125 8.29 39.97 -0.93
CA GLY A 125 9.08 40.93 -1.71
C GLY A 125 8.66 42.40 -1.53
N SER A 126 7.62 42.69 -0.74
CA SER A 126 7.20 44.05 -0.34
C SER A 126 7.51 44.36 1.14
N ALA A 127 8.39 43.60 1.79
CA ALA A 127 8.76 43.77 3.21
C ALA A 127 9.69 44.97 3.51
N ASP A 128 10.00 45.78 2.51
CA ASP A 128 10.60 47.11 2.61
C ASP A 128 9.57 48.19 3.02
N THR A 129 8.30 48.02 2.65
CA THR A 129 7.19 48.91 3.03
C THR A 129 6.89 48.87 4.54
N ARG A 130 6.29 49.94 5.09
CA ARG A 130 6.01 50.12 6.53
C ARG A 130 4.61 50.70 6.78
N THR A 131 4.03 50.36 7.93
CA THR A 131 2.79 50.96 8.45
C THR A 131 2.72 50.85 9.97
N ASP A 132 2.04 51.80 10.57
CA ASP A 132 1.64 51.93 11.97
C ASP A 132 0.27 51.29 12.28
N ASP A 133 -0.49 50.83 11.28
CA ASP A 133 -1.73 50.06 11.46
C ASP A 133 -1.51 48.54 11.26
N PRO A 134 -1.22 47.79 12.34
CA PRO A 134 -1.00 46.34 12.27
C PRO A 134 -2.30 45.54 12.02
N LEU A 135 -3.48 46.17 12.07
CA LEU A 135 -4.76 45.52 11.84
C LEU A 135 -5.19 45.65 10.38
N ALA A 136 -5.11 46.84 9.79
CA ALA A 136 -5.32 47.02 8.35
C ALA A 136 -4.30 46.22 7.52
N LEU A 137 -3.04 46.17 7.96
CA LEU A 137 -2.02 45.29 7.39
C LEU A 137 -2.44 43.81 7.42
N GLY A 138 -2.99 43.36 8.56
CA GLY A 138 -3.48 41.99 8.74
C GLY A 138 -4.69 41.66 7.86
N HIS A 139 -5.65 42.58 7.76
CA HIS A 139 -6.79 42.44 6.86
C HIS A 139 -6.35 42.39 5.39
N ALA A 140 -5.38 43.22 4.99
CA ALA A 140 -4.81 43.21 3.65
C ALA A 140 -4.08 41.90 3.30
N LEU A 141 -3.40 41.26 4.28
CA LEU A 141 -2.87 39.90 4.13
C LEU A 141 -3.99 38.89 3.88
N LEU A 142 -5.02 38.89 4.75
CA LEU A 142 -6.10 37.91 4.69
C LEU A 142 -6.90 38.01 3.39
N GLN A 143 -7.20 39.23 2.94
CA GLN A 143 -7.99 39.50 1.75
C GLN A 143 -7.37 38.91 0.47
N HIS A 144 -6.07 39.15 0.21
CA HIS A 144 -5.46 38.72 -1.06
C HIS A 144 -5.14 37.22 -1.11
N GLN A 145 -5.06 36.56 0.06
CA GLN A 145 -4.84 35.11 0.14
C GLN A 145 -6.11 34.30 -0.13
N GLN A 146 -7.29 34.90 0.03
CA GLN A 146 -8.61 34.32 -0.30
C GLN A 146 -8.93 34.38 -1.81
N CYS A 147 -7.92 34.12 -2.65
CA CYS A 147 -7.96 34.26 -4.11
C CYS A 147 -8.16 32.94 -4.88
N GLY A 148 -8.23 31.80 -4.19
CA GLY A 148 -8.38 30.48 -4.82
C GLY A 148 -9.78 30.23 -5.40
N VAL A 149 -9.83 29.40 -6.44
CA VAL A 149 -11.05 29.15 -7.23
C VAL A 149 -11.89 28.00 -6.64
N LEU A 150 -13.20 28.23 -6.54
CA LEU A 150 -14.22 27.31 -5.98
C LEU A 150 -15.52 27.39 -6.81
N PRO A 151 -16.43 26.39 -6.76
CA PRO A 151 -17.63 26.40 -7.57
C PRO A 151 -18.63 27.45 -7.04
N SER A 152 -19.13 28.34 -7.90
CA SER A 152 -20.02 29.45 -7.48
C SER A 152 -21.37 28.95 -6.97
N GLN A 153 -21.98 27.99 -7.68
CA GLN A 153 -23.17 27.27 -7.25
C GLN A 153 -22.81 25.85 -6.81
N THR A 154 -23.41 25.41 -5.72
CA THR A 154 -23.28 24.06 -5.13
C THR A 154 -24.64 23.37 -4.92
N HIS A 155 -25.75 24.04 -5.28
CA HIS A 155 -27.13 23.62 -4.99
C HIS A 155 -28.01 23.49 -6.24
N SER A 156 -27.48 23.77 -7.43
CA SER A 156 -28.18 23.72 -8.71
C SER A 156 -27.40 22.87 -9.72
N ALA A 157 -28.10 22.06 -10.50
CA ALA A 157 -27.48 21.33 -11.62
C ALA A 157 -26.79 22.32 -12.59
N PRO A 158 -25.60 21.97 -13.13
CA PRO A 158 -24.91 22.83 -14.08
C PRO A 158 -25.63 22.86 -15.44
N LEU A 159 -25.57 23.99 -16.14
CA LEU A 159 -26.23 24.20 -17.45
C LEU A 159 -25.68 23.30 -18.57
N VAL A 160 -24.47 22.77 -18.38
CA VAL A 160 -23.80 21.79 -19.25
C VAL A 160 -23.06 20.79 -18.36
N LEU A 161 -22.86 19.56 -18.82
CA LEU A 161 -22.04 18.59 -18.10
C LEU A 161 -20.56 19.02 -18.15
N PRO A 162 -19.89 19.21 -16.99
CA PRO A 162 -18.48 19.58 -16.95
C PRO A 162 -17.57 18.37 -17.19
N LEU A 163 -16.33 18.60 -17.63
CA LEU A 163 -15.34 17.54 -17.89
C LEU A 163 -14.84 16.83 -16.63
N LEU A 164 -15.01 17.45 -15.47
CA LEU A 164 -14.74 16.92 -14.13
C LEU A 164 -15.83 17.46 -13.19
N ASP A 165 -16.16 16.73 -12.12
CA ASP A 165 -17.06 17.26 -11.09
C ASP A 165 -16.50 18.58 -10.51
N PRO A 166 -17.25 19.71 -10.50
CA PRO A 166 -16.72 21.00 -10.08
C PRO A 166 -16.30 21.06 -8.61
N LEU A 167 -16.92 20.27 -7.73
CA LEU A 167 -16.63 20.30 -6.30
C LEU A 167 -15.29 19.62 -6.00
N THR A 168 -15.15 18.35 -6.38
CA THR A 168 -13.92 17.55 -6.18
C THR A 168 -12.74 18.02 -7.01
N SER A 169 -12.96 18.62 -8.20
CA SER A 169 -11.87 19.13 -9.03
C SER A 169 -11.32 20.48 -8.60
N THR A 170 -12.05 21.26 -7.80
CA THR A 170 -11.63 22.61 -7.36
C THR A 170 -11.55 22.82 -5.85
N SER A 171 -12.13 21.95 -5.02
CA SER A 171 -12.03 22.01 -3.55
C SER A 171 -11.29 20.81 -2.94
N MET A 172 -10.74 20.98 -1.73
CA MET A 172 -10.07 19.92 -0.99
C MET A 172 -11.08 18.97 -0.30
N PRO A 173 -10.77 17.66 -0.19
CA PRO A 173 -11.48 16.75 0.71
C PRO A 173 -11.48 17.26 2.16
N GLU A 174 -12.61 17.12 2.85
CA GLU A 174 -12.79 17.60 4.23
C GLU A 174 -11.75 17.07 5.21
N SER A 175 -11.32 15.82 5.05
CA SER A 175 -10.30 15.19 5.90
C SER A 175 -8.96 15.94 5.87
N TRP A 176 -8.57 16.48 4.71
CA TRP A 176 -7.35 17.29 4.58
C TRP A 176 -7.48 18.62 5.32
N VAL A 177 -8.67 19.23 5.29
CA VAL A 177 -8.96 20.49 5.98
C VAL A 177 -9.02 20.27 7.50
N ARG A 178 -9.70 19.22 7.96
CA ARG A 178 -9.83 18.87 9.39
C ARG A 178 -8.46 18.55 10.00
N GLY A 179 -7.63 17.75 9.33
CA GLY A 179 -6.27 17.47 9.79
C GLY A 179 -5.37 18.72 9.77
N ALA A 180 -5.54 19.63 8.80
CA ALA A 180 -4.83 20.90 8.77
C ALA A 180 -5.21 21.85 9.92
N ILE A 181 -6.49 21.89 10.33
CA ILE A 181 -6.93 22.63 11.53
C ILE A 181 -6.20 22.07 12.77
N LEU A 182 -6.22 20.74 12.96
CA LEU A 182 -5.58 20.07 14.10
C LEU A 182 -4.07 20.30 14.15
N ILE A 183 -3.35 20.12 13.04
CA ILE A 183 -1.90 20.35 12.98
C ILE A 183 -1.58 21.83 13.19
N ARG A 184 -2.42 22.77 12.72
CA ARG A 184 -2.22 24.19 13.01
C ARG A 184 -2.44 24.51 14.49
N MET A 185 -3.45 23.94 15.14
CA MET A 185 -3.62 24.05 16.60
C MET A 185 -2.36 23.57 17.34
N ASN A 186 -1.80 22.41 16.95
CA ASN A 186 -0.59 21.83 17.53
C ASN A 186 0.66 22.70 17.28
N SER A 187 0.82 23.30 16.09
CA SER A 187 1.90 24.24 15.81
C SER A 187 1.80 25.53 16.64
N LEU A 188 0.57 26.03 16.88
CA LEU A 188 0.30 27.29 17.59
C LEU A 188 0.43 27.16 19.12
N ILE A 189 -0.05 26.06 19.71
CA ILE A 189 -0.09 25.84 21.16
C ILE A 189 1.32 25.83 21.80
N ARG A 190 2.34 25.55 20.97
CA ARG A 190 3.78 25.67 21.33
C ARG A 190 4.19 27.08 21.75
N GLY A 191 3.35 28.11 21.58
CA GLY A 191 3.60 29.44 22.14
C GLY A 191 4.77 30.17 21.49
N HIS A 192 4.96 29.98 20.18
CA HIS A 192 6.04 30.63 19.41
C HIS A 192 5.50 31.57 18.31
N SER A 193 4.19 31.74 18.20
CA SER A 193 3.53 32.42 17.07
C SER A 193 2.92 33.80 17.38
N GLY A 194 2.93 34.21 18.66
CA GLY A 194 2.36 35.49 19.10
C GLY A 194 0.82 35.58 19.05
N VAL A 195 0.11 34.45 19.04
CA VAL A 195 -1.37 34.38 18.99
C VAL A 195 -2.01 34.32 20.39
N ARG A 196 -3.30 34.65 20.50
CA ARG A 196 -4.11 34.35 21.68
C ARG A 196 -4.42 32.86 21.81
N TRP A 197 -4.64 32.42 23.04
CA TRP A 197 -5.19 31.10 23.37
C TRP A 197 -6.62 30.90 22.79
N GLU A 198 -7.46 31.93 22.90
CA GLU A 198 -8.84 32.00 22.37
C GLU A 198 -8.93 31.57 20.89
N LEU A 199 -7.94 31.94 20.08
CA LEU A 199 -7.89 31.60 18.66
C LEU A 199 -7.76 30.08 18.44
N ILE A 200 -6.96 29.41 19.29
CA ILE A 200 -6.76 27.96 19.26
C ILE A 200 -8.03 27.25 19.76
N GLU A 201 -8.71 27.80 20.77
CA GLU A 201 -10.02 27.30 21.22
C GLU A 201 -11.09 27.40 20.13
N LYS A 202 -11.16 28.52 19.39
CA LYS A 202 -12.07 28.69 18.25
C LYS A 202 -11.77 27.72 17.10
N MET A 203 -10.51 27.38 16.86
CA MET A 203 -10.14 26.32 15.91
C MET A 203 -10.60 24.93 16.38
N GLY A 204 -10.50 24.64 17.68
CA GLY A 204 -11.05 23.42 18.27
C GLY A 204 -12.58 23.33 18.15
N ALA A 205 -13.28 24.44 18.33
CA ALA A 205 -14.74 24.51 18.18
C ALA A 205 -15.20 24.13 16.75
N LEU A 206 -14.45 24.51 15.70
CA LEU A 206 -14.76 24.07 14.33
C LEU A 206 -14.68 22.54 14.17
N LEU A 207 -13.69 21.89 14.79
CA LEU A 207 -13.54 20.43 14.73
C LEU A 207 -14.61 19.70 15.54
N GLN A 208 -14.98 20.24 16.70
CA GLN A 208 -16.02 19.73 17.59
C GLN A 208 -17.41 19.80 16.95
N GLU A 209 -17.77 20.96 16.41
CA GLU A 209 -19.08 21.22 15.78
C GLU A 209 -19.14 20.73 14.32
N ASN A 210 -18.08 20.06 13.82
CA ASN A 210 -17.93 19.55 12.46
C ASN A 210 -18.07 20.60 11.33
N ILE A 211 -17.77 21.86 11.63
CA ILE A 211 -17.76 22.96 10.65
C ILE A 211 -16.43 22.94 9.90
N THR A 212 -16.43 22.48 8.65
CA THR A 212 -15.19 22.31 7.86
C THR A 212 -15.13 23.33 6.71
N PRO A 213 -14.12 24.23 6.66
CA PRO A 213 -13.96 25.20 5.58
C PRO A 213 -13.95 24.57 4.18
N LEU A 214 -14.64 25.19 3.21
CA LEU A 214 -14.55 24.83 1.79
C LEU A 214 -13.26 25.45 1.21
N VAL A 215 -12.18 24.69 1.21
CA VAL A 215 -10.83 25.17 0.82
C VAL A 215 -10.53 24.86 -0.66
N PRO A 216 -9.94 25.78 -1.45
CA PRO A 216 -9.53 25.51 -2.84
C PRO A 216 -8.43 24.44 -2.93
N LEU A 217 -8.57 23.51 -3.88
CA LEU A 217 -7.62 22.40 -4.11
C LEU A 217 -6.24 22.87 -4.60
N ARG A 218 -6.15 24.05 -5.21
CA ARG A 218 -4.94 24.63 -5.81
C ARG A 218 -4.78 26.09 -5.37
N GLY A 219 -3.53 26.53 -5.20
CA GLY A 219 -3.19 27.89 -4.76
C GLY A 219 -1.93 27.97 -3.89
N SER A 220 -1.55 26.86 -3.22
CA SER A 220 -0.30 26.79 -2.46
C SER A 220 0.88 26.27 -3.29
N ILE A 221 2.05 26.88 -3.05
CA ILE A 221 3.39 26.37 -3.39
C ILE A 221 4.18 25.94 -2.13
N SER A 222 3.53 25.97 -0.95
CA SER A 222 4.06 25.52 0.34
C SER A 222 5.42 26.17 0.68
N ALA A 223 5.53 27.47 0.40
CA ALA A 223 6.77 28.25 0.35
C ALA A 223 6.97 29.12 1.59
N SER A 224 5.97 29.95 1.90
CA SER A 224 5.76 30.55 3.23
C SER A 224 4.65 29.77 3.95
N GLY A 225 4.74 28.45 3.91
CA GLY A 225 3.65 27.55 4.25
C GLY A 225 2.50 27.62 3.26
N ASP A 226 1.33 27.16 3.70
CA ASP A 226 0.10 27.05 2.91
C ASP A 226 -0.81 28.27 3.13
N LEU A 227 -0.26 29.48 2.93
CA LEU A 227 -0.91 30.78 3.19
C LEU A 227 -2.36 30.85 2.66
N SER A 228 -2.56 30.56 1.37
CA SER A 228 -3.88 30.68 0.74
C SER A 228 -4.87 29.66 1.31
N PRO A 229 -4.60 28.34 1.38
CA PRO A 229 -5.45 27.39 2.11
C PRO A 229 -5.77 27.78 3.56
N LEU A 230 -4.78 28.22 4.34
CA LEU A 230 -4.96 28.63 5.74
C LEU A 230 -5.80 29.93 5.87
N SER A 231 -5.82 30.78 4.84
CA SER A 231 -6.68 31.97 4.78
C SER A 231 -8.18 31.66 4.75
N TYR A 232 -8.59 30.46 4.30
CA TYR A 232 -9.98 30.03 4.37
C TYR A 232 -10.36 29.61 5.80
N ILE A 233 -9.45 28.98 6.56
CA ILE A 233 -9.66 28.70 7.99
C ILE A 233 -9.80 30.01 8.77
N ALA A 234 -8.86 30.95 8.60
CA ALA A 234 -8.94 32.28 9.20
C ALA A 234 -10.23 33.01 8.80
N GLY A 235 -10.62 32.91 7.52
CA GLY A 235 -11.87 33.45 6.99
C GLY A 235 -13.13 32.91 7.66
N VAL A 236 -13.16 31.61 8.00
CA VAL A 236 -14.24 31.03 8.80
C VAL A 236 -14.22 31.55 10.23
N LEU A 237 -13.05 31.59 10.89
CA LEU A 237 -12.92 32.05 12.28
C LEU A 237 -13.41 33.50 12.49
N ILE A 238 -13.21 34.38 11.50
CA ILE A 238 -13.72 35.77 11.54
C ILE A 238 -15.19 35.91 11.06
N GLY A 239 -15.85 34.82 10.67
CA GLY A 239 -17.22 34.84 10.16
C GLY A 239 -17.37 35.55 8.81
N ASN A 240 -16.39 35.47 7.91
CA ASN A 240 -16.46 36.11 6.60
C ASN A 240 -17.60 35.50 5.75
N PRO A 241 -18.65 36.27 5.36
CA PRO A 241 -19.82 35.73 4.68
C PRO A 241 -19.54 35.24 3.25
N SER A 242 -18.41 35.65 2.64
CA SER A 242 -17.98 35.14 1.33
C SER A 242 -17.27 33.79 1.42
N ILE A 243 -16.78 33.41 2.60
CA ILE A 243 -16.16 32.10 2.86
C ILE A 243 -17.26 31.11 3.22
N ARG A 244 -17.17 29.91 2.63
CA ARG A 244 -18.15 28.83 2.81
C ARG A 244 -17.56 27.65 3.58
N VAL A 245 -18.46 26.86 4.16
CA VAL A 245 -18.15 25.67 4.95
C VAL A 245 -19.02 24.50 4.50
N PHE A 246 -18.52 23.28 4.69
CA PHE A 246 -19.33 22.09 4.86
C PHE A 246 -19.86 22.07 6.30
N ASP A 247 -21.19 22.08 6.41
CA ASP A 247 -21.97 22.11 7.64
C ASP A 247 -22.86 20.85 7.70
N GLY A 248 -23.37 20.49 8.88
CA GLY A 248 -24.23 19.32 9.08
C GLY A 248 -23.97 18.56 10.37
N THR A 249 -24.53 17.36 10.49
CA THR A 249 -24.45 16.57 11.72
C THR A 249 -23.01 16.27 12.17
N ALA A 250 -22.78 16.20 13.48
CA ALA A 250 -21.48 15.86 14.08
C ALA A 250 -20.96 14.45 13.73
N ARG A 251 -21.83 13.58 13.19
CA ARG A 251 -21.44 12.36 12.47
C ARG A 251 -21.57 12.60 10.97
N PHE A 252 -20.59 12.13 10.19
CA PHE A 252 -20.60 12.25 8.73
C PHE A 252 -21.91 11.74 8.13
N GLY A 253 -22.53 12.56 7.29
CA GLY A 253 -23.86 12.36 6.71
C GLY A 253 -24.09 13.39 5.60
N SER A 254 -25.35 13.69 5.26
CA SER A 254 -25.68 14.75 4.30
C SER A 254 -25.16 16.11 4.78
N ARG A 255 -24.20 16.69 4.06
CA ARG A 255 -23.61 18.00 4.37
C ARG A 255 -24.22 19.11 3.53
N HIS A 256 -24.33 20.29 4.11
CA HIS A 256 -24.77 21.50 3.44
C HIS A 256 -23.59 22.44 3.20
N ILE A 257 -23.55 23.10 2.05
CA ILE A 257 -22.57 24.17 1.80
C ILE A 257 -23.26 25.52 2.03
N VAL A 258 -22.87 26.18 3.12
CA VAL A 258 -23.41 27.47 3.60
C VAL A 258 -22.29 28.49 3.83
N SER A 259 -22.61 29.76 4.13
CA SER A 259 -21.58 30.73 4.51
C SER A 259 -21.08 30.48 5.93
N SER A 260 -19.82 30.86 6.20
CA SER A 260 -19.21 30.67 7.52
C SER A 260 -19.99 31.40 8.63
N ALA A 261 -20.45 32.62 8.36
CA ALA A 261 -21.30 33.41 9.26
C ALA A 261 -22.60 32.67 9.63
N GLN A 262 -23.22 31.95 8.69
CA GLN A 262 -24.44 31.18 8.95
C GLN A 262 -24.17 29.97 9.85
N ALA A 263 -23.13 29.17 9.55
CA ALA A 263 -22.79 27.99 10.36
C ALA A 263 -22.31 28.37 11.77
N LEU A 264 -21.45 29.38 11.90
CA LEU A 264 -21.01 29.89 13.20
C LEU A 264 -22.20 30.33 14.07
N ALA A 265 -23.14 31.08 13.50
CA ALA A 265 -24.36 31.50 14.20
C ALA A 265 -25.28 30.33 14.56
N ALA A 266 -25.42 29.33 13.68
CA ALA A 266 -26.23 28.13 13.93
C ALA A 266 -25.70 27.28 15.09
N HIS A 267 -24.37 27.22 15.27
CA HIS A 267 -23.71 26.50 16.36
C HIS A 267 -23.34 27.39 17.58
N GLY A 268 -23.74 28.66 17.60
CA GLY A 268 -23.46 29.58 18.71
C GLY A 268 -21.97 29.93 18.90
N ILE A 269 -21.15 29.77 17.86
CA ILE A 269 -19.72 30.11 17.89
C ILE A 269 -19.55 31.58 17.52
N GLU A 270 -19.35 32.46 18.50
CA GLU A 270 -19.01 33.86 18.23
C GLU A 270 -17.75 34.00 17.35
N PRO A 271 -17.77 34.80 16.26
CA PRO A 271 -16.58 35.07 15.45
C PRO A 271 -15.47 35.78 16.25
N ILE A 272 -14.19 35.49 15.95
CA ILE A 272 -13.05 36.12 16.64
C ILE A 272 -12.47 37.28 15.81
N PRO A 273 -12.49 38.54 16.29
CA PRO A 273 -11.81 39.63 15.62
C PRO A 273 -10.29 39.47 15.81
N LEU A 274 -9.53 39.32 14.73
CA LEU A 274 -8.08 39.02 14.79
C LEU A 274 -7.24 40.22 15.21
N SER A 275 -6.20 39.95 16.01
CA SER A 275 -5.25 40.94 16.49
C SER A 275 -4.00 41.06 15.60
N SER A 276 -3.13 42.01 15.93
CA SER A 276 -1.76 42.14 15.40
C SER A 276 -1.00 40.79 15.43
N LYS A 277 -0.18 40.50 14.41
CA LYS A 277 0.45 39.18 14.11
C LYS A 277 -0.51 38.01 13.87
N GLU A 278 -1.73 37.95 14.43
CA GLU A 278 -2.58 36.74 14.35
C GLU A 278 -2.97 36.37 12.92
N HIS A 279 -3.22 37.37 12.06
CA HIS A 279 -3.43 37.17 10.63
C HIS A 279 -2.32 36.34 9.98
N LEU A 280 -1.05 36.72 10.17
CA LEU A 280 0.10 35.94 9.69
C LEU A 280 0.29 34.66 10.52
N GLY A 281 0.00 34.68 11.82
CA GLY A 281 0.11 33.54 12.72
C GLY A 281 -0.81 32.37 12.37
N ILE A 282 -2.01 32.59 11.82
CA ILE A 282 -2.84 31.49 11.30
C ILE A 282 -2.29 31.01 9.96
N LEU A 283 -2.01 31.96 9.05
CA LEU A 283 -1.73 31.69 7.64
C LEU A 283 -0.35 31.10 7.37
N ASN A 284 0.67 31.50 8.13
CA ASN A 284 2.06 31.15 7.86
C ASN A 284 2.42 29.81 8.52
N GLY A 285 2.29 28.70 7.79
CA GLY A 285 2.65 27.38 8.27
C GLY A 285 2.26 26.24 7.33
N THR A 286 2.80 25.06 7.58
CA THR A 286 2.82 23.91 6.64
C THR A 286 1.65 22.93 6.84
N ALA A 287 0.61 23.33 7.58
CA ALA A 287 -0.36 22.40 8.16
C ALA A 287 -1.20 21.62 7.13
N PHE A 288 -1.49 22.17 5.94
CA PHE A 288 -2.14 21.40 4.87
C PHE A 288 -1.19 20.39 4.25
N SER A 289 0.04 20.80 3.93
CA SER A 289 1.09 19.92 3.43
C SER A 289 1.33 18.74 4.37
N ALA A 290 1.47 19.01 5.67
CA ALA A 290 1.64 18.01 6.72
C ALA A 290 0.39 17.12 6.89
N SER A 291 -0.82 17.68 6.83
CA SER A 291 -2.06 16.90 6.93
C SER A 291 -2.23 15.91 5.77
N VAL A 292 -1.99 16.34 4.53
CA VAL A 292 -2.10 15.45 3.37
C VAL A 292 -1.02 14.37 3.43
N ALA A 293 0.19 14.72 3.86
CA ALA A 293 1.28 13.79 4.02
C ALA A 293 1.06 12.76 5.14
N ALA A 294 0.49 13.16 6.27
CA ALA A 294 0.15 12.26 7.38
C ALA A 294 -0.94 11.25 6.97
N LEU A 295 -2.01 11.74 6.32
CA LEU A 295 -3.08 10.87 5.80
C LEU A 295 -2.56 9.91 4.72
N ALA A 296 -1.73 10.40 3.79
CA ALA A 296 -1.09 9.56 2.78
C ALA A 296 -0.23 8.45 3.40
N LEU A 297 0.56 8.77 4.45
CA LEU A 297 1.40 7.77 5.11
C LEU A 297 0.59 6.74 5.89
N HIS A 298 -0.53 7.11 6.52
CA HIS A 298 -1.40 6.15 7.19
C HIS A 298 -1.86 5.03 6.24
N ASP A 299 -2.32 5.38 5.04
CA ASP A 299 -2.75 4.40 4.04
C ASP A 299 -1.56 3.72 3.32
N ALA A 300 -0.42 4.39 3.16
CA ALA A 300 0.80 3.81 2.56
C ALA A 300 1.38 2.66 3.39
N VAL A 301 1.40 2.78 4.72
CA VAL A 301 1.86 1.70 5.62
C VAL A 301 0.99 0.45 5.47
N HIS A 302 -0.34 0.62 5.38
CA HIS A 302 -1.24 -0.50 5.14
C HIS A 302 -0.99 -1.17 3.79
N LEU A 303 -0.84 -0.39 2.70
CA LEU A 303 -0.62 -0.96 1.37
C LEU A 303 0.77 -1.64 1.22
N ALA A 304 1.77 -1.23 2.00
CA ALA A 304 3.05 -1.95 2.08
C ALA A 304 2.86 -3.36 2.68
N LEU A 305 2.32 -3.45 3.90
CA LEU A 305 2.10 -4.75 4.57
C LEU A 305 1.10 -5.64 3.81
N LEU A 306 0.06 -5.05 3.22
CA LEU A 306 -0.88 -5.78 2.37
C LEU A 306 -0.21 -6.34 1.11
N SER A 307 0.86 -5.72 0.60
CA SER A 307 1.65 -6.26 -0.52
C SER A 307 2.49 -7.47 -0.13
N GLU A 308 2.94 -7.55 1.13
CA GLU A 308 3.63 -8.71 1.69
C GLU A 308 2.66 -9.87 1.90
N VAL A 309 1.44 -9.58 2.38
CA VAL A 309 0.33 -10.55 2.45
C VAL A 309 -0.05 -11.06 1.05
N CYS A 310 -0.18 -10.18 0.06
CA CYS A 310 -0.41 -10.57 -1.33
C CYS A 310 0.73 -11.44 -1.89
N THR A 311 1.98 -11.18 -1.48
CA THR A 311 3.15 -11.99 -1.87
C THR A 311 3.11 -13.37 -1.22
N ALA A 312 2.71 -13.49 0.05
CA ALA A 312 2.51 -14.78 0.71
C ALA A 312 1.40 -15.60 0.02
N MET A 313 0.21 -15.01 -0.17
CA MET A 313 -0.90 -15.64 -0.90
C MET A 313 -0.52 -15.98 -2.35
N GLY A 314 0.29 -15.15 -3.01
CA GLY A 314 0.82 -15.39 -4.35
C GLY A 314 1.80 -16.56 -4.38
N THR A 315 2.61 -16.73 -3.32
CA THR A 315 3.50 -17.87 -3.16
C THR A 315 2.68 -19.16 -2.97
N GLU A 316 1.61 -19.15 -2.17
CA GLU A 316 0.69 -20.29 -2.04
C GLU A 316 0.01 -20.63 -3.38
N ALA A 317 -0.61 -19.65 -4.04
CA ALA A 317 -1.32 -19.86 -5.31
C ALA A 317 -0.40 -20.38 -6.44
N MET A 318 0.87 -19.99 -6.44
CA MET A 318 1.89 -20.41 -7.41
C MET A 318 2.65 -21.69 -7.00
N LEU A 319 2.32 -22.31 -5.87
CA LEU A 319 3.07 -23.43 -5.27
C LEU A 319 4.57 -23.11 -5.14
N GLY A 320 4.89 -21.88 -4.72
CA GLY A 320 6.24 -21.32 -4.63
C GLY A 320 6.99 -21.75 -3.37
N ALA A 321 8.31 -21.53 -3.36
CA ALA A 321 9.22 -22.01 -2.32
C ALA A 321 9.42 -20.99 -1.19
N GLN A 322 8.98 -21.36 0.02
CA GLN A 322 9.18 -20.59 1.26
C GLN A 322 10.67 -20.34 1.55
N GLY A 323 11.55 -21.24 1.10
CA GLY A 323 13.01 -21.10 1.22
C GLY A 323 13.59 -19.79 0.63
N SER A 324 12.87 -19.13 -0.29
CA SER A 324 13.20 -17.78 -0.77
C SER A 324 13.30 -16.72 0.34
N PHE A 325 12.62 -16.95 1.46
CA PHE A 325 12.50 -16.03 2.59
C PHE A 325 13.31 -16.47 3.83
N ALA A 326 14.14 -17.52 3.70
CA ALA A 326 14.87 -18.13 4.81
C ALA A 326 15.78 -17.13 5.57
N PRO A 327 15.74 -17.07 6.92
CA PRO A 327 16.47 -16.07 7.71
C PRO A 327 17.97 -15.96 7.42
N PHE A 328 18.64 -17.05 7.01
CA PHE A 328 20.05 -17.00 6.59
C PHE A 328 20.29 -16.04 5.40
N ILE A 329 19.40 -16.01 4.41
CA ILE A 329 19.54 -15.17 3.21
C ILE A 329 19.44 -13.67 3.58
N HIS A 330 18.55 -13.35 4.52
CA HIS A 330 18.18 -11.97 4.82
C HIS A 330 18.87 -11.44 6.08
N ALA A 331 18.69 -12.07 7.23
CA ALA A 331 19.24 -11.61 8.51
C ALA A 331 20.75 -11.87 8.67
N VAL A 332 21.32 -12.88 7.98
CA VAL A 332 22.74 -13.23 8.10
C VAL A 332 23.54 -12.77 6.87
N ALA A 333 23.13 -13.15 5.66
CA ALA A 333 23.93 -12.92 4.46
C ALA A 333 23.78 -11.50 3.85
N ARG A 334 22.63 -10.83 4.01
CA ARG A 334 22.42 -9.46 3.50
C ARG A 334 21.38 -8.65 4.31
N PRO A 335 21.73 -8.20 5.54
CA PRO A 335 20.79 -7.57 6.47
C PRO A 335 20.51 -6.08 6.17
N HIS A 336 19.79 -5.80 5.08
CA HIS A 336 19.06 -4.53 4.94
C HIS A 336 17.79 -4.58 5.80
N PRO A 337 17.54 -3.64 6.73
CA PRO A 337 16.45 -3.76 7.71
C PRO A 337 15.07 -4.09 7.13
N GLY A 338 14.64 -3.39 6.08
CA GLY A 338 13.35 -3.65 5.44
C GLY A 338 13.31 -4.97 4.68
N GLN A 339 14.45 -5.44 4.16
CA GLN A 339 14.56 -6.76 3.53
C GLN A 339 14.45 -7.89 4.57
N VAL A 340 15.05 -7.69 5.75
CA VAL A 340 14.92 -8.62 6.88
C VAL A 340 13.48 -8.68 7.38
N GLU A 341 12.84 -7.53 7.53
CA GLU A 341 11.43 -7.41 7.92
C GLU A 341 10.51 -8.12 6.91
N ALA A 342 10.55 -7.74 5.63
CA ALA A 342 9.67 -8.32 4.61
C ALA A 342 9.87 -9.84 4.46
N ALA A 343 11.10 -10.34 4.57
CA ALA A 343 11.36 -11.77 4.55
C ALA A 343 10.78 -12.48 5.77
N ALA A 344 10.95 -11.93 6.98
CA ALA A 344 10.40 -12.50 8.19
C ALA A 344 8.86 -12.55 8.16
N ILE A 345 8.21 -11.48 7.68
CA ILE A 345 6.76 -11.36 7.54
C ILE A 345 6.22 -12.38 6.52
N ILE A 346 6.77 -12.41 5.30
CA ILE A 346 6.31 -13.35 4.26
C ILE A 346 6.58 -14.81 4.69
N ASN A 347 7.71 -15.09 5.34
CA ASN A 347 8.02 -16.42 5.86
C ASN A 347 7.04 -16.88 6.96
N ASP A 348 6.70 -16.00 7.89
CA ASP A 348 5.74 -16.26 8.98
C ASP A 348 4.31 -16.45 8.45
N LEU A 349 3.88 -15.65 7.49
CA LEU A 349 2.56 -15.76 6.85
C LEU A 349 2.35 -17.10 6.13
N LEU A 350 3.43 -17.70 5.62
CA LEU A 350 3.43 -19.04 5.00
C LEU A 350 3.39 -20.20 6.02
N THR A 351 3.44 -19.93 7.32
CA THR A 351 3.37 -20.96 8.36
C THR A 351 2.04 -21.71 8.31
N GLY A 352 2.12 -23.04 8.20
CA GLY A 352 0.93 -23.93 8.20
C GLY A 352 0.19 -24.04 6.87
N THR A 353 0.73 -23.49 5.78
CA THR A 353 0.19 -23.71 4.43
C THR A 353 0.33 -25.16 3.98
N GLN A 354 -0.62 -25.62 3.16
CA GLN A 354 -0.57 -26.89 2.42
C GLN A 354 -0.36 -26.68 0.91
N LEU A 355 -0.06 -25.44 0.47
CA LEU A 355 0.09 -25.08 -0.94
C LEU A 355 1.52 -24.65 -1.32
N ALA A 356 2.16 -23.81 -0.51
CA ALA A 356 3.56 -23.43 -0.77
C ALA A 356 4.53 -24.57 -0.44
N VAL A 357 5.64 -24.66 -1.17
CA VAL A 357 6.73 -25.60 -0.93
C VAL A 357 7.53 -25.12 0.28
N THR A 358 7.27 -25.74 1.43
CA THR A 358 7.93 -25.44 2.73
C THR A 358 9.27 -26.14 2.92
N HIS A 359 9.58 -27.15 2.08
CA HIS A 359 10.84 -27.89 2.08
C HIS A 359 11.30 -28.15 0.64
N GLU A 360 12.53 -27.80 0.30
CA GLU A 360 13.14 -28.16 -0.99
C GLU A 360 13.72 -29.57 -0.93
N GLU A 361 13.23 -30.49 -1.77
CA GLU A 361 13.82 -31.81 -1.94
C GLU A 361 15.20 -31.71 -2.64
N GLU A 362 16.21 -32.34 -2.06
CA GLU A 362 17.45 -32.68 -2.77
C GLU A 362 17.18 -33.84 -3.75
N LYS A 363 17.60 -33.72 -5.00
CA LYS A 363 17.44 -34.75 -6.04
C LYS A 363 18.78 -35.03 -6.71
N LEU A 364 19.04 -36.28 -7.07
CA LEU A 364 20.22 -36.61 -7.87
C LEU A 364 20.03 -36.09 -9.30
N ILE A 365 21.13 -35.85 -10.01
CA ILE A 365 21.10 -35.43 -11.43
C ILE A 365 20.49 -36.49 -12.38
N THR A 366 20.29 -37.72 -11.89
CA THR A 366 19.54 -38.80 -12.56
C THR A 366 18.03 -38.70 -12.38
N ASP A 367 17.59 -37.96 -11.36
CA ASP A 367 16.21 -37.90 -10.88
C ASP A 367 15.60 -36.50 -11.11
N ASP A 368 16.43 -35.54 -11.55
CA ASP A 368 15.99 -34.22 -12.03
C ASP A 368 15.43 -34.33 -13.45
N VAL A 369 14.13 -34.06 -13.58
CA VAL A 369 13.38 -34.13 -14.84
C VAL A 369 13.55 -32.88 -15.73
N GLY A 370 14.38 -31.91 -15.33
CA GLY A 370 14.70 -30.72 -16.12
C GLY A 370 13.65 -29.59 -16.00
N GLU A 371 12.91 -29.55 -14.90
CA GLU A 371 11.90 -28.53 -14.63
C GLU A 371 12.48 -27.23 -14.04
N LEU A 372 11.64 -26.20 -13.88
CA LEU A 372 12.06 -24.90 -13.36
C LEU A 372 12.34 -24.97 -11.84
N ARG A 373 13.58 -25.33 -11.48
CA ARG A 373 14.05 -25.53 -10.09
C ARG A 373 13.88 -24.32 -9.15
N GLN A 374 13.67 -23.10 -9.67
CA GLN A 374 13.50 -21.90 -8.85
C GLN A 374 12.33 -21.03 -9.33
N ASP A 375 11.58 -20.46 -8.38
CA ASP A 375 10.59 -19.43 -8.68
C ASP A 375 11.21 -18.24 -9.41
N ARG A 376 10.38 -17.51 -10.16
CA ARG A 376 10.81 -16.27 -10.82
C ARG A 376 10.86 -15.10 -9.82
N TYR A 377 11.54 -14.04 -10.22
CA TYR A 377 11.89 -12.91 -9.35
C TYR A 377 10.69 -12.23 -8.66
N PRO A 378 9.49 -12.08 -9.27
CA PRO A 378 8.36 -11.44 -8.59
C PRO A 378 7.96 -12.08 -7.25
N LEU A 379 8.23 -13.39 -7.05
CA LEU A 379 8.12 -14.04 -5.75
C LEU A 379 9.48 -14.10 -5.04
N ARG A 380 10.48 -14.75 -5.66
CA ARG A 380 11.74 -15.09 -4.98
C ARG A 380 12.61 -13.89 -4.57
N THR A 381 12.46 -12.74 -5.23
CA THR A 381 13.19 -11.51 -4.85
C THR A 381 12.29 -10.48 -4.20
N ALA A 382 11.07 -10.85 -3.77
CA ALA A 382 10.09 -9.90 -3.24
C ALA A 382 10.59 -9.14 -2.00
N ALA A 383 11.19 -9.82 -1.02
CA ALA A 383 11.74 -9.16 0.17
C ALA A 383 12.89 -8.18 -0.17
N GLN A 384 13.78 -8.55 -1.11
CA GLN A 384 14.84 -7.67 -1.62
C GLN A 384 14.30 -6.47 -2.41
N PHE A 385 13.09 -6.59 -2.97
CA PHE A 385 12.44 -5.55 -3.75
C PHE A 385 11.58 -4.60 -2.88
N LEU A 386 10.86 -5.13 -1.90
CA LEU A 386 10.02 -4.39 -0.95
C LEU A 386 10.84 -3.68 0.14
N GLY A 387 11.94 -4.29 0.60
CA GLY A 387 12.72 -3.78 1.73
C GLY A 387 13.16 -2.31 1.63
N PRO A 388 13.75 -1.85 0.51
CA PRO A 388 14.08 -0.43 0.35
C PRO A 388 12.86 0.51 0.35
N GLN A 389 11.69 0.01 -0.07
CA GLN A 389 10.45 0.79 -0.09
C GLN A 389 9.89 0.95 1.33
N ILE A 390 10.00 -0.10 2.15
CA ILE A 390 9.71 -0.09 3.60
C ILE A 390 10.63 0.91 4.32
N GLU A 391 11.93 0.89 4.03
CA GLU A 391 12.92 1.82 4.59
C GLU A 391 12.62 3.29 4.24
N ASP A 392 12.17 3.58 3.01
CA ASP A 392 11.75 4.92 2.61
C ASP A 392 10.42 5.37 3.24
N ILE A 393 9.43 4.47 3.40
CA ILE A 393 8.18 4.76 4.13
C ILE A 393 8.49 5.03 5.61
N MET A 394 9.37 4.26 6.24
CA MET A 394 9.86 4.49 7.61
C MET A 394 10.56 5.85 7.77
N SER A 395 11.36 6.23 6.78
CA SER A 395 11.98 7.57 6.71
C SER A 395 10.94 8.69 6.59
N ALA A 396 9.90 8.49 5.77
CA ALA A 396 8.82 9.44 5.57
C ALA A 396 7.93 9.60 6.82
N LEU A 397 7.54 8.50 7.48
CA LEU A 397 6.83 8.51 8.76
C LEU A 397 7.54 9.37 9.81
N SER A 398 8.85 9.19 9.92
CA SER A 398 9.70 9.93 10.88
C SER A 398 9.70 11.43 10.58
N ALA A 399 9.86 11.82 9.31
CA ALA A 399 9.87 13.21 8.89
C ALA A 399 8.51 13.91 9.09
N ILE A 400 7.40 13.26 8.72
CA ILE A 400 6.06 13.85 8.82
C ILE A 400 5.55 13.90 10.26
N THR A 401 5.92 12.94 11.12
CA THR A 401 5.61 12.99 12.55
C THR A 401 6.32 14.18 13.23
N LEU A 402 7.56 14.49 12.82
CA LEU A 402 8.28 15.67 13.29
C LEU A 402 7.66 16.98 12.76
N GLU A 403 7.24 17.01 11.50
CA GLU A 403 6.55 18.17 10.90
C GLU A 403 5.25 18.50 11.65
N CYS A 404 4.42 17.49 11.96
CA CYS A 404 3.18 17.65 12.73
C CYS A 404 3.41 18.20 14.15
N ASN A 405 4.63 18.08 14.67
CA ASN A 405 5.06 18.52 16.00
C ASN A 405 6.13 19.63 15.94
N SER A 406 6.15 20.40 14.86
CA SER A 406 7.03 21.55 14.68
C SER A 406 6.25 22.86 14.75
N THR A 407 6.94 23.97 15.09
CA THR A 407 6.38 25.30 14.84
C THR A 407 6.82 25.73 13.45
N THR A 408 5.87 25.78 12.53
CA THR A 408 6.07 26.35 11.19
C THR A 408 5.34 27.69 11.12
N ASP A 409 6.09 28.79 11.25
CA ASP A 409 5.64 30.19 11.27
C ASP A 409 6.86 31.13 11.12
N ASN A 410 6.65 32.41 10.81
CA ASN A 410 7.64 33.48 10.84
C ASN A 410 6.95 34.86 11.01
N PRO A 411 7.50 35.78 11.81
CA PRO A 411 8.59 35.55 12.76
C PRO A 411 8.17 34.65 13.92
N LEU A 412 9.14 33.91 14.45
CA LEU A 412 9.03 33.12 15.66
C LEU A 412 9.27 34.03 16.88
N ILE A 413 8.49 33.81 17.93
CA ILE A 413 8.45 34.68 19.10
C ILE A 413 8.93 33.91 20.32
N ASP A 414 10.09 34.31 20.85
CA ASP A 414 10.59 33.78 22.12
C ASP A 414 9.95 34.57 23.27
N GLY A 415 8.97 33.94 23.92
CA GLY A 415 8.25 34.52 25.05
C GLY A 415 9.05 34.61 26.35
N GLU A 416 10.17 33.89 26.48
CA GLU A 416 11.02 33.92 27.67
C GLU A 416 12.10 35.01 27.53
N ALA A 417 12.75 35.10 26.36
CA ALA A 417 13.77 36.11 26.07
C ALA A 417 13.20 37.47 25.61
N GLY A 418 11.90 37.55 25.27
CA GLY A 418 11.27 38.79 24.80
C GLY A 418 11.66 39.17 23.36
N THR A 419 12.13 38.20 22.57
CA THR A 419 12.78 38.42 21.26
C THR A 419 11.95 37.88 20.09
N VAL A 420 12.23 38.42 18.90
CA VAL A 420 11.51 38.14 17.66
C VAL A 420 12.53 37.65 16.63
N HIS A 421 12.43 36.39 16.26
CA HIS A 421 13.37 35.67 15.41
C HIS A 421 12.80 35.53 14.01
N HIS A 422 13.56 35.94 13.00
CA HIS A 422 13.17 35.88 11.60
C HIS A 422 13.86 34.67 10.94
N GLY A 423 13.11 33.84 10.21
CA GLY A 423 13.61 32.57 9.69
C GLY A 423 12.67 31.88 8.70
N GLY A 424 13.04 30.67 8.28
CA GLY A 424 12.40 29.93 7.18
C GLY A 424 11.61 28.68 7.57
N ASN A 425 11.18 28.55 8.83
CA ASN A 425 10.46 27.36 9.36
C ASN A 425 9.15 27.02 8.61
N PHE A 426 8.71 27.86 7.70
CA PHE A 426 7.54 27.68 6.84
C PHE A 426 7.81 26.88 5.55
N GLN A 427 9.07 26.51 5.29
CA GLN A 427 9.53 25.89 4.04
C GLN A 427 9.42 24.35 4.10
N ALA A 428 8.33 23.79 3.56
CA ALA A 428 7.97 22.37 3.74
C ALA A 428 8.80 21.36 2.92
N MET A 429 10.08 21.62 2.63
CA MET A 429 10.88 20.76 1.72
C MET A 429 11.09 19.34 2.27
N ALA A 430 11.09 19.18 3.61
CA ALA A 430 11.09 17.86 4.25
C ALA A 430 9.83 17.04 3.89
N VAL A 431 8.67 17.70 3.81
CA VAL A 431 7.40 17.08 3.41
C VAL A 431 7.43 16.67 1.94
N THR A 432 7.96 17.51 1.05
CA THR A 432 8.13 17.14 -0.37
C THR A 432 9.03 15.92 -0.52
N ASN A 433 10.20 15.90 0.13
CA ASN A 433 11.12 14.76 0.08
C ASN A 433 10.47 13.47 0.62
N ALA A 434 9.69 13.55 1.70
CA ALA A 434 8.95 12.43 2.25
C ALA A 434 7.85 11.92 1.30
N MET A 435 7.12 12.83 0.65
CA MET A 435 6.06 12.48 -0.30
C MET A 435 6.59 11.89 -1.61
N GLU A 436 7.74 12.35 -2.10
CA GLU A 436 8.36 11.85 -3.34
C GLU A 436 8.92 10.44 -3.16
N LYS A 437 9.64 10.15 -2.06
CA LYS A 437 10.09 8.79 -1.75
C LYS A 437 8.92 7.82 -1.56
N THR A 438 7.87 8.26 -0.85
CA THR A 438 6.66 7.45 -0.65
C THR A 438 5.99 7.14 -1.99
N ARG A 439 5.91 8.12 -2.91
CA ARG A 439 5.28 7.92 -4.23
C ARG A 439 6.06 6.95 -5.12
N LEU A 440 7.39 6.99 -5.07
CA LEU A 440 8.25 6.03 -5.75
C LEU A 440 8.13 4.62 -5.14
N ALA A 441 8.09 4.51 -3.81
CA ALA A 441 7.84 3.26 -3.09
C ALA A 441 6.51 2.62 -3.49
N LEU A 442 5.42 3.39 -3.56
CA LEU A 442 4.10 2.93 -4.01
C LEU A 442 4.12 2.40 -5.46
N HIS A 443 4.84 3.06 -6.37
CA HIS A 443 5.03 2.55 -7.73
C HIS A 443 5.78 1.22 -7.76
N HIS A 444 6.86 1.08 -6.98
CA HIS A 444 7.59 -0.18 -6.91
C HIS A 444 6.74 -1.31 -6.33
N ILE A 445 5.98 -1.07 -5.24
CA ILE A 445 5.04 -2.03 -4.68
C ILE A 445 4.03 -2.48 -5.76
N GLY A 446 3.38 -1.53 -6.45
CA GLY A 446 2.47 -1.84 -7.55
C GLY A 446 3.13 -2.60 -8.71
N LYS A 447 4.39 -2.31 -9.02
CA LYS A 447 5.15 -3.00 -10.07
C LYS A 447 5.47 -4.46 -9.70
N LEU A 448 5.71 -4.75 -8.42
CA LEU A 448 5.91 -6.11 -7.93
C LEU A 448 4.59 -6.91 -8.01
N LEU A 449 3.50 -6.38 -7.45
CA LEU A 449 2.18 -7.03 -7.45
C LEU A 449 1.64 -7.26 -8.87
N PHE A 450 1.81 -6.29 -9.77
CA PHE A 450 1.51 -6.48 -11.20
C PHE A 450 2.28 -7.68 -11.77
N ALA A 451 3.60 -7.75 -11.56
CA ALA A 451 4.41 -8.83 -12.10
C ALA A 451 4.02 -10.20 -11.53
N GLN A 452 3.75 -10.30 -10.22
CA GLN A 452 3.25 -11.54 -9.60
C GLN A 452 1.90 -11.97 -10.21
N CYS A 453 0.97 -11.03 -10.39
CA CYS A 453 -0.34 -11.33 -10.99
C CYS A 453 -0.21 -11.74 -12.47
N THR A 454 0.69 -11.11 -13.25
CA THR A 454 0.97 -11.50 -14.64
C THR A 454 1.46 -12.95 -14.72
N GLU A 455 2.32 -13.39 -13.80
CA GLU A 455 2.73 -14.81 -13.74
C GLU A 455 1.55 -15.72 -13.37
N LEU A 456 0.75 -15.34 -12.37
CA LEU A 456 -0.41 -16.11 -11.90
C LEU A 456 -1.47 -16.35 -12.99
N MET A 457 -1.71 -15.36 -13.85
CA MET A 457 -2.70 -15.45 -14.93
C MET A 457 -2.19 -16.23 -16.15
N ASN A 458 -0.88 -16.49 -16.27
CA ASN A 458 -0.26 -17.11 -17.43
C ASN A 458 -0.03 -18.62 -17.24
N PRO A 459 -0.64 -19.49 -18.06
CA PRO A 459 -0.53 -20.95 -17.93
C PRO A 459 0.89 -21.51 -18.15
N SER A 460 1.80 -20.76 -18.79
CA SER A 460 3.21 -21.17 -18.91
C SER A 460 4.08 -20.75 -17.71
N MET A 461 3.47 -20.14 -16.69
CA MET A 461 4.16 -19.56 -15.55
C MET A 461 3.58 -20.01 -14.20
N ASN A 462 2.29 -20.30 -14.13
CA ASN A 462 1.49 -20.50 -12.91
C ASN A 462 1.37 -21.95 -12.37
N ARG A 463 2.26 -22.87 -12.78
CA ARG A 463 2.27 -24.29 -12.37
C ARG A 463 0.88 -24.96 -12.48
N GLY A 464 0.36 -25.06 -13.70
CA GLY A 464 -0.82 -25.88 -14.04
C GLY A 464 -2.20 -25.23 -13.79
N LEU A 465 -2.28 -23.98 -13.31
CA LEU A 465 -3.54 -23.23 -13.25
C LEU A 465 -4.06 -22.91 -14.66
N PRO A 466 -5.39 -22.80 -14.85
CA PRO A 466 -5.99 -22.47 -16.14
C PRO A 466 -5.67 -21.03 -16.59
N PRO A 467 -5.67 -20.75 -17.91
CA PRO A 467 -5.36 -19.42 -18.44
C PRO A 467 -6.35 -18.38 -17.93
N ASN A 468 -5.84 -17.24 -17.45
CA ASN A 468 -6.64 -16.16 -16.86
C ASN A 468 -7.54 -16.63 -15.68
N LEU A 469 -7.15 -17.71 -14.97
CA LEU A 469 -7.88 -18.26 -13.82
C LEU A 469 -9.36 -18.59 -14.12
N ALA A 470 -9.61 -19.12 -15.33
CA ALA A 470 -10.90 -19.60 -15.78
C ALA A 470 -11.31 -20.90 -15.06
N ALA A 471 -12.46 -20.90 -14.36
CA ALA A 471 -12.97 -22.08 -13.66
C ALA A 471 -13.59 -23.13 -14.60
N THR A 472 -14.25 -22.66 -15.66
CA THR A 472 -14.90 -23.51 -16.67
C THR A 472 -13.99 -23.68 -17.90
N ASP A 473 -14.52 -23.99 -19.08
CA ASP A 473 -13.69 -24.28 -20.24
C ASP A 473 -13.05 -23.02 -20.86
N PRO A 474 -11.72 -23.01 -21.09
CA PRO A 474 -10.97 -21.81 -21.50
C PRO A 474 -11.32 -21.29 -22.89
N SER A 475 -12.05 -22.06 -23.72
CA SER A 475 -12.63 -21.56 -24.97
C SER A 475 -13.79 -20.57 -24.76
N LEU A 476 -14.50 -20.63 -23.64
CA LEU A 476 -15.68 -19.81 -23.31
C LEU A 476 -15.51 -18.95 -22.04
N ASN A 477 -14.36 -19.04 -21.37
CA ASN A 477 -14.10 -18.34 -20.12
C ASN A 477 -12.72 -17.66 -20.14
N TYR A 478 -12.71 -16.33 -20.22
CA TYR A 478 -11.50 -15.50 -20.24
C TYR A 478 -11.23 -14.77 -18.92
N HIS A 479 -12.11 -14.92 -17.93
CA HIS A 479 -12.09 -14.33 -16.58
C HIS A 479 -11.12 -13.15 -16.36
N THR A 480 -9.92 -13.37 -15.82
CA THR A 480 -9.03 -12.27 -15.39
C THR A 480 -8.31 -11.54 -16.53
N LYS A 481 -8.60 -11.84 -17.80
CA LYS A 481 -7.97 -11.16 -18.96
C LYS A 481 -8.22 -9.64 -18.96
N GLY A 482 -9.39 -9.19 -18.48
CA GLY A 482 -9.66 -7.77 -18.29
C GLY A 482 -8.81 -7.16 -17.16
N ILE A 483 -8.57 -7.93 -16.09
CA ILE A 483 -7.75 -7.51 -14.95
C ILE A 483 -6.29 -7.32 -15.36
N ASP A 484 -5.72 -8.21 -16.18
CA ASP A 484 -4.35 -8.05 -16.70
C ASP A 484 -4.15 -6.71 -17.43
N ILE A 485 -5.12 -6.32 -18.26
CA ILE A 485 -5.14 -5.03 -18.97
C ILE A 485 -5.29 -3.86 -17.97
N HIS A 486 -6.14 -3.99 -16.95
CA HIS A 486 -6.32 -2.97 -15.92
C HIS A 486 -5.04 -2.77 -15.08
N LEU A 487 -4.41 -3.86 -14.61
CA LEU A 487 -3.17 -3.80 -13.84
C LEU A 487 -2.02 -3.18 -14.67
N ALA A 488 -1.95 -3.49 -15.98
CA ALA A 488 -1.00 -2.87 -16.90
C ALA A 488 -1.23 -1.36 -17.07
N ALA A 489 -2.48 -0.89 -17.05
CA ALA A 489 -2.80 0.53 -17.02
C ALA A 489 -2.42 1.18 -15.67
N TYR A 490 -2.81 0.57 -14.55
CA TYR A 490 -2.53 1.08 -13.20
C TYR A 490 -1.03 1.20 -12.91
N VAL A 491 -0.21 0.21 -13.28
CA VAL A 491 1.25 0.28 -13.09
C VAL A 491 1.90 1.34 -14.00
N GLY A 492 1.32 1.59 -15.18
CA GLY A 492 1.73 2.67 -16.09
C GLY A 492 1.42 4.05 -15.51
N GLU A 493 0.23 4.24 -14.95
CA GLU A 493 -0.15 5.49 -14.27
C GLU A 493 0.65 5.72 -13.00
N LEU A 494 0.90 4.69 -12.18
CA LEU A 494 1.81 4.76 -11.04
C LEU A 494 3.23 5.21 -11.47
N GLY A 495 3.72 4.70 -12.62
CA GLY A 495 5.02 5.09 -13.16
C GLY A 495 5.07 6.55 -13.62
N TYR A 496 3.96 7.08 -14.14
CA TYR A 496 3.82 8.51 -14.44
C TYR A 496 3.75 9.35 -13.15
N LEU A 497 2.96 8.94 -12.16
CA LEU A 497 2.81 9.66 -10.89
C LEU A 497 4.09 9.66 -10.05
N ALA A 498 4.94 8.62 -10.15
CA ALA A 498 6.22 8.51 -9.44
C ALA A 498 7.24 9.61 -9.78
N ASN A 499 7.03 10.41 -10.83
CA ASN A 499 7.91 11.53 -11.15
C ASN A 499 7.96 12.58 -10.02
N PRO A 500 9.10 13.24 -9.80
CA PRO A 500 9.23 14.32 -8.83
C PRO A 500 8.41 15.55 -9.23
N VAL A 501 7.89 16.25 -8.22
CA VAL A 501 7.27 17.59 -8.31
C VAL A 501 8.33 18.66 -8.01
N SER A 502 9.29 18.36 -7.13
CA SER A 502 10.42 19.21 -6.73
C SER A 502 11.26 19.73 -7.91
N THR A 503 11.37 18.98 -9.00
CA THR A 503 12.04 19.41 -10.24
C THR A 503 11.32 20.54 -10.99
N HIS A 504 10.09 20.88 -10.59
CA HIS A 504 9.25 21.90 -11.24
C HIS A 504 9.13 23.20 -10.43
N ILE A 505 9.92 23.39 -9.38
CA ILE A 505 9.98 24.63 -8.59
C ILE A 505 10.16 25.85 -9.51
N GLN A 506 9.26 26.82 -9.38
CA GLN A 506 9.29 28.09 -10.12
C GLN A 506 9.63 29.24 -9.20
N SER A 507 10.32 30.26 -9.72
CA SER A 507 10.57 31.49 -8.96
C SER A 507 9.28 32.30 -8.85
N ALA A 508 8.77 32.46 -7.62
CA ALA A 508 7.47 33.07 -7.34
C ALA A 508 7.59 34.35 -6.51
N GLU A 509 6.46 35.08 -6.40
CA GLU A 509 6.24 36.20 -5.47
C GLU A 509 7.38 37.25 -5.51
N MET A 510 7.42 38.06 -6.57
CA MET A 510 8.45 39.10 -6.79
C MET A 510 9.90 38.57 -6.73
N HIS A 511 10.11 37.28 -7.05
CA HIS A 511 11.36 36.52 -6.87
C HIS A 511 11.83 36.34 -5.41
N ASN A 512 11.09 36.83 -4.41
CA ASN A 512 11.37 36.54 -3.00
C ASN A 512 11.19 35.03 -2.70
N GLN A 513 10.19 34.39 -3.31
CA GLN A 513 9.95 32.95 -3.20
C GLN A 513 10.62 32.19 -4.37
N ALA A 514 11.89 32.52 -4.65
CA ALA A 514 12.70 31.88 -5.68
C ALA A 514 12.93 30.38 -5.46
N VAL A 515 12.87 29.93 -4.20
CA VAL A 515 12.83 28.51 -3.82
C VAL A 515 11.60 28.24 -2.95
N ASN A 516 10.93 27.13 -3.24
CA ASN A 516 9.69 26.71 -2.59
C ASN A 516 9.60 25.18 -2.62
N SER A 517 8.79 24.58 -1.76
CA SER A 517 8.77 23.12 -1.60
C SER A 517 7.80 22.40 -2.54
N LEU A 518 6.70 23.05 -2.95
CA LEU A 518 5.56 22.42 -3.62
C LEU A 518 4.93 21.24 -2.84
N ALA A 519 5.13 21.18 -1.51
CA ALA A 519 4.78 20.02 -0.68
C ALA A 519 3.32 19.57 -0.78
N LEU A 520 2.36 20.50 -0.75
CA LEU A 520 0.93 20.18 -0.91
C LEU A 520 0.59 19.63 -2.31
N ILE A 521 1.38 19.96 -3.34
CA ILE A 521 1.24 19.37 -4.69
C ILE A 521 1.80 17.94 -4.69
N SER A 522 2.97 17.72 -4.07
CA SER A 522 3.57 16.39 -3.94
C SER A 522 2.69 15.44 -3.09
N GLY A 523 2.14 15.93 -1.97
CA GLY A 523 1.19 15.17 -1.15
C GLY A 523 -0.07 14.76 -1.91
N ARG A 524 -0.67 15.66 -2.69
CA ARG A 524 -1.80 15.30 -3.57
C ARG A 524 -1.41 14.25 -4.62
N ALA A 525 -0.24 14.37 -5.24
CA ALA A 525 0.24 13.36 -6.19
C ALA A 525 0.41 11.99 -5.52
N THR A 526 0.85 11.95 -4.25
CA THR A 526 0.99 10.71 -3.48
C THR A 526 -0.38 10.12 -3.08
N ILE A 527 -1.39 10.94 -2.76
CA ILE A 527 -2.78 10.46 -2.59
C ILE A 527 -3.31 9.82 -3.89
N ASN A 528 -3.07 10.42 -5.05
CA ASN A 528 -3.46 9.82 -6.33
C ASN A 528 -2.79 8.44 -6.54
N SER A 529 -1.51 8.29 -6.18
CA SER A 529 -0.82 6.99 -6.26
C SER A 529 -1.35 5.95 -5.27
N LEU A 530 -1.87 6.36 -4.11
CA LEU A 530 -2.50 5.45 -3.16
C LEU A 530 -3.81 4.87 -3.71
N GLU A 531 -4.62 5.68 -4.39
CA GLU A 531 -5.85 5.24 -5.05
C GLU A 531 -5.55 4.21 -6.15
N VAL A 532 -4.62 4.53 -7.06
CA VAL A 532 -4.24 3.63 -8.16
C VAL A 532 -3.59 2.34 -7.64
N LEU A 533 -2.79 2.40 -6.57
CA LEU A 533 -2.26 1.19 -5.94
C LEU A 533 -3.36 0.38 -5.22
N SER A 534 -4.34 1.02 -4.59
CA SER A 534 -5.47 0.34 -3.96
C SER A 534 -6.31 -0.43 -4.98
N LEU A 535 -6.60 0.16 -6.15
CA LEU A 535 -7.26 -0.51 -7.27
C LEU A 535 -6.45 -1.72 -7.78
N LEU A 536 -5.12 -1.58 -7.89
CA LEU A 536 -4.20 -2.64 -8.30
C LEU A 536 -4.19 -3.80 -7.28
N THR A 537 -4.03 -3.51 -6.00
CA THR A 537 -4.01 -4.50 -4.91
C THR A 537 -5.36 -5.20 -4.74
N ALA A 538 -6.48 -4.47 -4.82
CA ALA A 538 -7.83 -5.06 -4.79
C ALA A 538 -8.05 -6.04 -5.97
N SER A 539 -7.61 -5.65 -7.17
CA SER A 539 -7.69 -6.49 -8.37
C SER A 539 -6.83 -7.75 -8.25
N TYR A 540 -5.65 -7.66 -7.63
CA TYR A 540 -4.79 -8.82 -7.38
C TYR A 540 -5.34 -9.73 -6.28
N LEU A 541 -5.85 -9.21 -5.16
CA LEU A 541 -6.52 -10.00 -4.11
C LEU A 541 -7.71 -10.81 -4.65
N TYR A 542 -8.50 -10.22 -5.53
CA TYR A 542 -9.58 -10.92 -6.23
C TYR A 542 -9.04 -12.12 -7.06
N ALA A 543 -7.98 -11.90 -7.85
CA ALA A 543 -7.35 -12.95 -8.65
C ALA A 543 -6.69 -14.03 -7.77
N LEU A 544 -6.05 -13.65 -6.66
CA LEU A 544 -5.48 -14.58 -5.67
C LEU A 544 -6.56 -15.50 -5.09
N CYS A 545 -7.69 -14.96 -4.65
CA CYS A 545 -8.75 -15.78 -4.07
C CYS A 545 -9.32 -16.78 -5.09
N GLN A 546 -9.49 -16.38 -6.35
CA GLN A 546 -9.86 -17.32 -7.43
C GLN A 546 -8.81 -18.41 -7.63
N ALA A 547 -7.52 -18.07 -7.64
CA ALA A 547 -6.46 -19.05 -7.80
C ALA A 547 -6.40 -20.07 -6.65
N LEU A 548 -6.68 -19.63 -5.42
CA LEU A 548 -6.75 -20.51 -4.26
C LEU A 548 -7.96 -21.46 -4.32
N ASP A 549 -9.13 -20.98 -4.76
CA ASP A 549 -10.29 -21.87 -5.03
C ASP A 549 -9.96 -22.91 -6.11
N LEU A 550 -9.24 -22.50 -7.16
CA LEU A 550 -8.79 -23.40 -8.23
C LEU A 550 -7.78 -24.44 -7.73
N ARG A 551 -6.90 -24.11 -6.77
CA ARG A 551 -6.02 -25.09 -6.12
C ARG A 551 -6.80 -26.11 -5.30
N ALA A 552 -7.83 -25.68 -4.55
CA ALA A 552 -8.69 -26.61 -3.83
C ALA A 552 -9.42 -27.58 -4.78
N LEU A 553 -9.95 -27.06 -5.90
CA LEU A 553 -10.56 -27.88 -6.95
C LEU A 553 -9.55 -28.86 -7.59
N GLN A 554 -8.31 -28.40 -7.87
CA GLN A 554 -7.24 -29.26 -8.40
C GLN A 554 -6.88 -30.41 -7.45
N ASN A 555 -6.73 -30.14 -6.15
CA ASN A 555 -6.44 -31.16 -5.16
C ASN A 555 -7.55 -32.23 -5.07
N GLU A 556 -8.83 -31.85 -5.16
CA GLU A 556 -9.94 -32.82 -5.25
C GLU A 556 -9.94 -33.59 -6.57
N LEU A 557 -9.67 -32.92 -7.70
CA LEU A 557 -9.62 -33.53 -9.03
C LEU A 557 -8.53 -34.59 -9.11
N GLU A 558 -7.31 -34.27 -8.69
CA GLU A 558 -6.16 -35.18 -8.73
C GLU A 558 -6.39 -36.40 -7.84
N ALA A 559 -6.85 -36.19 -6.60
CA ALA A 559 -7.17 -37.28 -5.67
C ALA A 559 -8.36 -38.15 -6.14
N GLY A 560 -9.25 -37.62 -6.98
CA GLY A 560 -10.30 -38.39 -7.66
C GLY A 560 -9.80 -39.13 -8.91
N MET A 561 -8.97 -38.48 -9.73
CA MET A 561 -8.37 -39.05 -10.93
C MET A 561 -7.44 -40.23 -10.60
N GLN A 562 -6.64 -40.14 -9.54
CA GLN A 562 -5.82 -41.26 -9.05
C GLN A 562 -6.68 -42.52 -8.77
N LYS A 563 -7.83 -42.35 -8.10
CA LYS A 563 -8.77 -43.44 -7.80
C LYS A 563 -9.42 -44.01 -9.07
N ILE A 564 -9.77 -43.15 -10.03
CA ILE A 564 -10.27 -43.58 -11.35
C ILE A 564 -9.21 -44.42 -12.08
N VAL A 565 -7.96 -43.96 -12.13
CA VAL A 565 -6.85 -44.68 -12.77
C VAL A 565 -6.61 -46.03 -12.09
N GLN A 566 -6.52 -46.08 -10.75
CA GLN A 566 -6.36 -47.34 -9.99
C GLN A 566 -7.50 -48.35 -10.25
N ALA A 567 -8.75 -47.87 -10.26
CA ALA A 567 -9.93 -48.68 -10.52
C ALA A 567 -9.96 -49.24 -11.95
N GLN A 568 -9.66 -48.41 -12.96
CA GLN A 568 -9.57 -48.90 -14.34
C GLN A 568 -8.35 -49.80 -14.57
N LEU A 569 -7.22 -49.55 -13.89
CA LEU A 569 -6.00 -50.36 -14.02
C LEU A 569 -6.25 -51.76 -13.47
N SER A 570 -6.85 -51.87 -12.28
CA SER A 570 -7.30 -53.16 -11.71
C SER A 570 -8.30 -53.87 -12.65
N LYS A 571 -9.34 -53.16 -13.10
CA LYS A 571 -10.40 -53.72 -13.98
C LYS A 571 -9.85 -54.29 -15.30
N HIS A 572 -8.86 -53.63 -15.90
CA HIS A 572 -8.35 -54.01 -17.23
C HIS A 572 -7.09 -54.90 -17.20
N PHE A 573 -6.24 -54.78 -16.16
CA PHE A 573 -4.91 -55.42 -16.16
C PHE A 573 -4.69 -56.45 -15.03
N ALA A 574 -5.56 -56.56 -14.01
CA ALA A 574 -5.37 -57.53 -12.92
C ALA A 574 -5.55 -59.01 -13.34
N ALA A 575 -6.06 -59.27 -14.55
CA ALA A 575 -6.04 -60.61 -15.15
C ALA A 575 -4.68 -60.98 -15.80
N HIS A 576 -3.77 -60.00 -15.93
CA HIS A 576 -2.52 -60.11 -16.67
C HIS A 576 -1.27 -59.78 -15.83
N LEU A 577 -1.41 -58.94 -14.79
CA LEU A 577 -0.33 -58.47 -13.92
C LEU A 577 -0.65 -58.73 -12.44
N ALA A 578 0.38 -59.00 -11.63
CA ALA A 578 0.24 -59.13 -10.18
C ALA A 578 0.01 -57.78 -9.50
N ALA A 579 -0.56 -57.77 -8.29
CA ALA A 579 -0.90 -56.54 -7.55
C ALA A 579 0.29 -55.57 -7.39
N VAL A 580 1.47 -56.09 -7.04
CA VAL A 580 2.71 -55.30 -6.90
C VAL A 580 3.19 -54.67 -8.22
N ASP A 581 2.78 -55.22 -9.36
CA ASP A 581 3.10 -54.69 -10.69
C ASP A 581 2.07 -53.65 -11.14
N LEU A 582 0.80 -53.83 -10.76
CA LEU A 582 -0.22 -52.78 -10.90
C LEU A 582 0.12 -51.52 -10.08
N GLU A 583 0.69 -51.67 -8.88
CA GLU A 583 1.12 -50.53 -8.04
C GLU A 583 2.26 -49.73 -8.69
N LYS A 584 3.31 -50.40 -9.18
CA LYS A 584 4.41 -49.74 -9.90
C LYS A 584 3.95 -49.12 -11.22
N LEU A 585 3.11 -49.83 -11.98
CA LEU A 585 2.54 -49.33 -13.22
C LEU A 585 1.61 -48.14 -12.97
N PHE A 586 0.84 -48.13 -11.88
CA PHE A 586 0.07 -46.96 -11.45
C PHE A 586 0.97 -45.75 -11.22
N ALA A 587 2.08 -45.89 -10.49
CA ALA A 587 3.02 -44.78 -10.26
C ALA A 587 3.60 -44.22 -11.57
N ALA A 588 4.02 -45.08 -12.49
CA ALA A 588 4.54 -44.68 -13.80
C ALA A 588 3.47 -44.04 -14.72
N ILE A 589 2.23 -44.54 -14.68
CA ILE A 589 1.09 -43.94 -15.38
C ILE A 589 0.77 -42.57 -14.79
N TRP A 590 0.68 -42.46 -13.46
CA TRP A 590 0.30 -41.21 -12.80
C TRP A 590 1.31 -40.11 -13.10
N LEU A 591 2.61 -40.36 -12.96
CA LEU A 591 3.66 -39.38 -13.28
C LEU A 591 3.55 -38.86 -14.72
N ALA A 592 3.28 -39.73 -15.69
CA ALA A 592 3.09 -39.34 -17.09
C ALA A 592 1.77 -38.58 -17.34
N MET A 593 0.69 -38.97 -16.66
CA MET A 593 -0.62 -38.31 -16.75
C MET A 593 -0.61 -36.92 -16.11
N ASP A 594 0.01 -36.79 -14.95
CA ASP A 594 0.06 -35.56 -14.14
C ASP A 594 0.83 -34.43 -14.85
N TYR A 595 2.03 -34.74 -15.38
CA TYR A 595 2.79 -33.84 -16.23
C TYR A 595 1.96 -33.32 -17.42
N VAL A 596 1.18 -34.19 -18.06
CA VAL A 596 0.28 -33.80 -19.16
C VAL A 596 -0.95 -33.05 -18.66
N LEU A 597 -1.46 -33.35 -17.46
CA LEU A 597 -2.59 -32.64 -16.83
C LEU A 597 -2.23 -31.18 -16.55
N ALA A 598 -1.08 -30.93 -15.94
CA ALA A 598 -0.53 -29.59 -15.73
C ALA A 598 -0.28 -28.88 -17.08
N GLY A 599 0.40 -29.56 -18.02
CA GLY A 599 0.73 -29.04 -19.36
C GLY A 599 -0.46 -28.89 -20.33
N THR A 600 -1.71 -29.07 -19.88
CA THR A 600 -2.93 -28.96 -20.71
C THR A 600 -4.03 -28.10 -20.12
N SER A 601 -3.73 -27.26 -19.11
CA SER A 601 -4.72 -26.35 -18.49
C SER A 601 -5.40 -25.36 -19.46
N THR A 602 -4.83 -25.17 -20.66
CA THR A 602 -5.35 -24.37 -21.77
C THR A 602 -6.35 -25.10 -22.68
N THR A 603 -6.71 -26.34 -22.38
CA THR A 603 -7.58 -27.19 -23.20
C THR A 603 -8.91 -27.47 -22.48
N ASP A 604 -10.03 -27.38 -23.20
CA ASP A 604 -11.37 -27.71 -22.70
C ASP A 604 -11.45 -29.15 -22.17
N ALA A 605 -12.32 -29.40 -21.17
CA ALA A 605 -12.33 -30.62 -20.36
C ALA A 605 -12.25 -31.91 -21.18
N ALA A 606 -13.11 -32.04 -22.19
CA ALA A 606 -13.22 -33.24 -23.00
C ALA A 606 -11.94 -33.58 -23.81
N PRO A 607 -11.42 -32.69 -24.69
CA PRO A 607 -10.15 -32.91 -25.36
C PRO A 607 -8.96 -32.97 -24.37
N ARG A 608 -9.01 -32.27 -23.23
CA ARG A 608 -7.98 -32.33 -22.19
C ARG A 608 -7.87 -33.73 -21.59
N MET A 609 -8.97 -34.30 -21.10
CA MET A 609 -8.96 -35.60 -20.43
C MET A 609 -8.63 -36.75 -21.39
N ARG A 610 -9.01 -36.65 -22.66
CA ARG A 610 -8.52 -37.57 -23.71
C ARG A 610 -7.00 -37.48 -23.92
N LYS A 611 -6.42 -36.28 -23.91
CA LYS A 611 -4.96 -36.09 -24.04
C LYS A 611 -4.20 -36.55 -22.79
N VAL A 612 -4.74 -36.30 -21.59
CA VAL A 612 -4.18 -36.78 -20.32
C VAL A 612 -4.21 -38.31 -20.25
N ALA A 613 -5.36 -38.94 -20.51
CA ALA A 613 -5.46 -40.39 -20.54
C ALA A 613 -4.58 -41.03 -21.64
N ALA A 614 -4.30 -40.33 -22.74
CA ALA A 614 -3.37 -40.83 -23.76
C ALA A 614 -1.92 -40.98 -23.24
N ALA A 615 -1.50 -40.20 -22.24
CA ALA A 615 -0.16 -40.24 -21.67
C ALA A 615 0.17 -41.60 -21.02
N SER A 616 -0.84 -42.32 -20.52
CA SER A 616 -0.67 -43.66 -19.94
C SER A 616 -0.15 -44.70 -20.94
N THR A 617 -0.23 -44.44 -22.24
CA THR A 617 0.06 -45.43 -23.29
C THR A 617 1.49 -45.97 -23.19
N THR A 618 2.50 -45.10 -23.09
CA THR A 618 3.90 -45.51 -23.08
C THR A 618 4.26 -46.30 -21.80
N PRO A 619 3.94 -45.83 -20.57
CA PRO A 619 4.11 -46.64 -19.36
C PRO A 619 3.47 -48.03 -19.43
N ILE A 620 2.24 -48.15 -19.97
CA ILE A 620 1.59 -49.47 -20.10
C ILE A 620 2.31 -50.36 -21.11
N VAL A 621 2.70 -49.82 -22.28
CA VAL A 621 3.42 -50.58 -23.31
C VAL A 621 4.75 -51.12 -22.77
N ASP A 622 5.58 -50.24 -22.20
CA ASP A 622 6.91 -50.61 -21.73
C ASP A 622 6.84 -51.60 -20.54
N TYR A 623 5.91 -51.39 -19.60
CA TYR A 623 5.73 -52.29 -18.46
C TYR A 623 5.20 -53.66 -18.89
N CYS A 624 4.16 -53.73 -19.73
CA CYS A 624 3.59 -55.00 -20.17
C CYS A 624 4.57 -55.82 -21.02
N LEU A 625 5.36 -55.18 -21.88
CA LEU A 625 6.38 -55.86 -22.68
C LEU A 625 7.55 -56.36 -21.83
N THR A 626 8.00 -55.60 -20.84
CA THR A 626 9.08 -56.03 -19.93
C THR A 626 8.66 -57.14 -18.95
N HIS A 627 7.37 -57.23 -18.60
CA HIS A 627 6.84 -58.23 -17.67
C HIS A 627 6.10 -59.40 -18.37
N GLY A 628 6.16 -59.47 -19.71
CA GLY A 628 5.66 -60.61 -20.50
C GLY A 628 4.14 -60.63 -20.78
N ALA A 629 3.40 -59.59 -20.38
CA ALA A 629 1.95 -59.47 -20.52
C ALA A 629 1.54 -58.78 -21.84
N ALA A 630 2.14 -59.17 -22.96
CA ALA A 630 1.99 -58.48 -24.25
C ALA A 630 0.55 -58.54 -24.81
N GLU A 631 -0.24 -59.54 -24.43
CA GLU A 631 -1.65 -59.67 -24.77
C GLU A 631 -2.55 -58.66 -24.04
N ALA A 632 -2.12 -58.13 -22.88
CA ALA A 632 -2.83 -57.09 -22.14
C ALA A 632 -2.89 -55.75 -22.90
N LEU A 633 -2.01 -55.53 -23.89
CA LEU A 633 -1.96 -54.30 -24.69
C LEU A 633 -3.28 -54.03 -25.45
N VAL A 634 -4.10 -55.06 -25.70
CA VAL A 634 -5.44 -54.91 -26.31
C VAL A 634 -6.41 -54.09 -25.44
N GLN A 635 -6.14 -53.95 -24.13
CA GLN A 635 -6.96 -53.21 -23.19
C GLN A 635 -6.75 -51.69 -23.27
N ILE A 636 -5.61 -51.24 -23.81
CA ILE A 636 -5.20 -49.82 -23.84
C ILE A 636 -6.26 -48.87 -24.43
N PRO A 637 -6.98 -49.19 -25.53
CA PRO A 637 -8.01 -48.30 -26.06
C PRO A 637 -9.16 -48.05 -25.07
N GLU A 638 -9.73 -49.11 -24.48
CA GLU A 638 -10.89 -49.00 -23.60
C GLU A 638 -10.52 -48.55 -22.19
N PHE A 639 -9.32 -48.86 -21.70
CA PHE A 639 -8.75 -48.26 -20.48
C PHE A 639 -8.67 -46.74 -20.60
N ARG A 640 -8.00 -46.23 -21.66
CA ARG A 640 -7.80 -44.78 -21.85
C ARG A 640 -9.13 -44.04 -22.03
N LYS A 641 -10.07 -44.62 -22.78
CA LYS A 641 -11.44 -44.11 -22.90
C LYS A 641 -12.14 -44.09 -21.54
N SER A 642 -12.14 -45.21 -20.81
CA SER A 642 -12.76 -45.29 -19.48
C SER A 642 -12.19 -44.25 -18.50
N VAL A 643 -10.87 -44.02 -18.53
CA VAL A 643 -10.20 -43.01 -17.69
C VAL A 643 -10.55 -41.59 -18.14
N ALA A 644 -10.55 -41.30 -19.44
CA ALA A 644 -10.91 -39.99 -19.98
C ALA A 644 -12.37 -39.62 -19.64
N ASP A 645 -13.33 -40.47 -20.01
CA ASP A 645 -14.77 -40.24 -19.84
C ASP A 645 -15.13 -40.04 -18.34
N GLN A 646 -14.47 -40.76 -17.42
CA GLN A 646 -14.68 -40.59 -15.97
C GLN A 646 -13.99 -39.35 -15.40
N SER A 647 -12.80 -38.98 -15.88
CA SER A 647 -12.07 -37.79 -15.42
C SER A 647 -12.70 -36.49 -15.95
N GLU A 648 -13.26 -36.54 -17.16
CA GLU A 648 -14.06 -35.48 -17.79
C GLU A 648 -15.29 -35.19 -16.91
N LYS A 649 -16.08 -36.23 -16.61
CA LYS A 649 -17.24 -36.14 -15.72
C LYS A 649 -16.89 -35.67 -14.30
N LEU A 650 -15.76 -36.13 -13.73
CA LEU A 650 -15.31 -35.68 -12.41
C LEU A 650 -15.00 -34.18 -12.39
N LEU A 651 -14.32 -33.67 -13.42
CA LEU A 651 -14.03 -32.23 -13.56
C LEU A 651 -15.31 -31.41 -13.71
N GLU A 652 -16.28 -31.88 -14.50
CA GLU A 652 -17.61 -31.23 -14.61
C GLU A 652 -18.34 -31.19 -13.27
N GLN A 653 -18.38 -32.32 -12.54
CA GLN A 653 -19.02 -32.42 -11.23
C GLN A 653 -18.36 -31.51 -10.18
N LEU A 654 -17.02 -31.43 -10.17
CA LEU A 654 -16.29 -30.52 -9.28
C LEU A 654 -16.53 -29.05 -9.65
N ARG A 655 -16.54 -28.69 -10.95
CA ARG A 655 -16.89 -27.32 -11.40
C ARG A 655 -18.29 -26.91 -10.90
N VAL A 656 -19.29 -27.78 -11.04
CA VAL A 656 -20.64 -27.55 -10.50
C VAL A 656 -20.59 -27.35 -8.99
N ALA A 657 -19.96 -28.27 -8.23
CA ALA A 657 -19.93 -28.22 -6.77
C ALA A 657 -19.20 -26.98 -6.21
N TYR A 658 -18.15 -26.50 -6.89
CA TYR A 658 -17.44 -25.28 -6.49
C TYR A 658 -18.24 -24.01 -6.86
N LEU A 659 -18.72 -23.88 -8.10
CA LEU A 659 -19.36 -22.65 -8.59
C LEU A 659 -20.78 -22.45 -8.02
N THR A 660 -21.51 -23.53 -7.71
CA THR A 660 -22.81 -23.45 -7.01
C THR A 660 -22.68 -23.23 -5.49
N GLY A 661 -21.48 -23.40 -4.92
CA GLY A 661 -21.22 -23.26 -3.49
C GLY A 661 -21.52 -24.51 -2.65
N GLU A 662 -21.68 -25.70 -3.24
CA GLU A 662 -21.75 -26.99 -2.51
C GLU A 662 -20.52 -27.20 -1.60
N ARG A 663 -19.35 -26.71 -2.03
CA ARG A 663 -18.10 -26.70 -1.25
C ARG A 663 -17.98 -25.55 -0.24
N GLY A 664 -19.05 -24.80 0.00
CA GLY A 664 -19.08 -23.63 0.88
C GLY A 664 -18.50 -22.38 0.24
N ALA A 665 -18.54 -21.27 0.97
CA ALA A 665 -18.13 -19.95 0.46
C ALA A 665 -16.61 -19.78 0.31
N ALA A 666 -15.81 -20.53 1.06
CA ALA A 666 -14.35 -20.37 1.18
C ALA A 666 -13.63 -21.75 1.10
N PRO A 667 -13.75 -22.49 -0.01
CA PRO A 667 -13.32 -23.89 -0.10
C PRO A 667 -11.81 -24.11 0.07
N ALA A 668 -10.96 -23.10 -0.16
CA ALA A 668 -9.52 -23.21 0.00
C ALA A 668 -9.04 -23.08 1.46
N SER A 669 -9.87 -22.59 2.39
CA SER A 669 -9.48 -22.31 3.79
C SER A 669 -8.72 -23.46 4.48
N PRO A 670 -9.10 -24.75 4.34
CA PRO A 670 -8.36 -25.86 4.97
C PRO A 670 -6.90 -25.98 4.51
N LEU A 671 -6.56 -25.47 3.33
CA LEU A 671 -5.23 -25.55 2.71
C LEU A 671 -4.34 -24.34 3.05
N LEU A 672 -4.91 -23.28 3.63
CA LEU A 672 -4.22 -22.02 3.93
C LEU A 672 -3.65 -21.97 5.35
N GLY A 673 -2.48 -21.37 5.47
CA GLY A 673 -1.82 -21.05 6.74
C GLY A 673 -2.36 -19.76 7.38
N LYS A 674 -1.46 -18.91 7.87
CA LYS A 674 -1.82 -17.59 8.45
C LYS A 674 -2.50 -16.63 7.46
N THR A 675 -2.35 -16.82 6.15
CA THR A 675 -3.03 -16.03 5.10
C THR A 675 -4.55 -16.18 5.08
N ARG A 676 -5.09 -17.25 5.69
CA ARG A 676 -6.52 -17.61 5.67
C ARG A 676 -7.49 -16.46 5.98
N PRO A 677 -7.30 -15.60 7.00
CA PRO A 677 -8.29 -14.59 7.35
C PRO A 677 -8.54 -13.54 6.26
N VAL A 678 -7.55 -13.25 5.40
CA VAL A 678 -7.74 -12.31 4.27
C VAL A 678 -8.52 -12.97 3.13
N TYR A 679 -8.25 -14.26 2.84
CA TYR A 679 -9.06 -15.04 1.91
C TYR A 679 -10.52 -15.18 2.40
N GLU A 680 -10.73 -15.51 3.68
CA GLU A 680 -12.05 -15.61 4.29
C GLU A 680 -12.76 -14.25 4.38
N PHE A 681 -12.03 -13.15 4.58
CA PHE A 681 -12.62 -11.81 4.51
C PHE A 681 -13.17 -11.50 3.12
N VAL A 682 -12.43 -11.80 2.05
CA VAL A 682 -12.91 -11.61 0.66
C VAL A 682 -14.08 -12.55 0.34
N ARG A 683 -13.97 -13.83 0.69
CA ARG A 683 -14.94 -14.88 0.32
C ARG A 683 -16.21 -14.87 1.16
N VAL A 684 -16.09 -14.69 2.48
CA VAL A 684 -17.19 -14.78 3.45
C VAL A 684 -17.70 -13.40 3.86
N THR A 685 -16.81 -12.50 4.30
CA THR A 685 -17.22 -11.19 4.87
C THR A 685 -17.67 -10.20 3.80
N LEU A 686 -17.03 -10.18 2.62
CA LEU A 686 -17.48 -9.43 1.45
C LEU A 686 -18.42 -10.22 0.54
N GLY A 687 -18.58 -11.53 0.78
CA GLY A 687 -19.48 -12.41 0.01
C GLY A 687 -19.08 -12.66 -1.44
N ILE A 688 -17.83 -12.36 -1.82
CA ILE A 688 -17.36 -12.50 -3.20
C ILE A 688 -17.10 -13.98 -3.49
N LYS A 689 -17.93 -14.59 -4.34
CA LYS A 689 -17.83 -15.99 -4.74
C LYS A 689 -16.63 -16.29 -5.66
N MET A 690 -16.38 -17.57 -5.90
CA MET A 690 -15.60 -18.03 -7.05
C MET A 690 -16.35 -17.68 -8.36
N HIS A 691 -15.67 -17.11 -9.34
CA HIS A 691 -16.27 -16.66 -10.60
C HIS A 691 -16.34 -17.79 -11.63
N GLY A 692 -17.50 -17.94 -12.27
CA GLY A 692 -17.66 -18.73 -13.49
C GLY A 692 -19.02 -19.42 -13.65
N GLY A 693 -20.01 -19.10 -12.82
CA GLY A 693 -21.35 -19.68 -12.90
C GLY A 693 -22.01 -19.42 -14.25
N GLU A 694 -22.00 -18.19 -14.75
CA GLU A 694 -22.58 -17.88 -16.06
C GLU A 694 -21.82 -18.54 -17.22
N ASN A 695 -20.50 -18.78 -17.04
CA ASN A 695 -19.71 -19.55 -18.01
C ASN A 695 -19.99 -21.07 -17.96
N LEU A 696 -20.54 -21.59 -16.86
CA LEU A 696 -20.87 -23.01 -16.68
C LEU A 696 -22.14 -23.34 -17.47
N ASP A 697 -23.17 -22.51 -17.27
CA ASP A 697 -24.46 -22.58 -17.95
C ASP A 697 -24.47 -21.78 -19.28
N LYS A 698 -23.27 -21.49 -19.83
CA LYS A 698 -23.02 -20.93 -21.17
C LYS A 698 -23.80 -19.66 -21.51
N PHE A 699 -24.12 -18.87 -20.49
CA PHE A 699 -24.97 -17.68 -20.57
C PHE A 699 -26.39 -17.94 -21.09
N ASP A 700 -27.01 -19.09 -20.73
CA ASP A 700 -28.40 -19.41 -21.10
C ASP A 700 -29.42 -18.33 -20.67
N GLY A 701 -29.17 -17.63 -19.55
CA GLY A 701 -29.94 -16.45 -19.12
C GLY A 701 -29.50 -15.11 -19.73
N GLY A 702 -28.35 -15.06 -20.39
CA GLY A 702 -27.60 -13.85 -20.72
C GLY A 702 -26.59 -13.44 -19.62
N PRO A 703 -25.61 -12.57 -19.93
CA PRO A 703 -24.58 -12.17 -18.98
C PRO A 703 -25.07 -11.10 -17.98
N GLY A 704 -24.66 -11.21 -16.72
CA GLY A 704 -25.01 -10.28 -15.63
C GLY A 704 -26.40 -10.52 -15.03
N VAL A 705 -26.87 -11.77 -15.03
CA VAL A 705 -28.17 -12.20 -14.50
C VAL A 705 -28.00 -12.95 -13.18
N ASP A 706 -27.03 -13.86 -13.11
CA ASP A 706 -26.76 -14.73 -11.95
C ASP A 706 -25.42 -14.39 -11.26
N GLU A 707 -24.48 -13.75 -11.98
CA GLU A 707 -23.24 -13.19 -11.43
C GLU A 707 -23.19 -11.66 -11.55
N VAL A 708 -22.61 -10.99 -10.56
CA VAL A 708 -22.29 -9.55 -10.65
C VAL A 708 -21.00 -9.35 -11.44
N SER A 709 -20.82 -8.17 -12.04
CA SER A 709 -19.61 -7.89 -12.83
C SER A 709 -18.32 -8.03 -12.00
N ILE A 710 -17.25 -8.51 -12.64
CA ILE A 710 -15.90 -8.61 -12.04
C ILE A 710 -15.48 -7.29 -11.39
N GLY A 711 -15.79 -6.16 -12.04
CA GLY A 711 -15.51 -4.82 -11.51
C GLY A 711 -16.21 -4.54 -10.18
N GLN A 712 -17.49 -4.91 -10.05
CA GLN A 712 -18.26 -4.74 -8.81
C GLN A 712 -17.69 -5.57 -7.64
N ASN A 713 -17.23 -6.79 -7.91
CA ASN A 713 -16.54 -7.61 -6.90
C ASN A 713 -15.20 -6.97 -6.46
N ILE A 714 -14.42 -6.43 -7.41
CA ILE A 714 -13.16 -5.73 -7.10
C ILE A 714 -13.43 -4.42 -6.32
N SER A 715 -14.51 -3.70 -6.64
CA SER A 715 -14.92 -2.49 -5.91
C SER A 715 -15.15 -2.76 -4.43
N LEU A 716 -15.80 -3.88 -4.05
CA LEU A 716 -16.01 -4.24 -2.64
C LEU A 716 -14.68 -4.44 -1.87
N ILE A 717 -13.65 -4.99 -2.51
CA ILE A 717 -12.31 -5.15 -1.90
C ILE A 717 -11.61 -3.79 -1.78
N HIS A 718 -11.68 -2.96 -2.83
CA HIS A 718 -11.10 -1.62 -2.84
C HIS A 718 -11.75 -0.70 -1.78
N GLU A 719 -13.08 -0.73 -1.64
CA GLU A 719 -13.81 -0.05 -0.57
C GLU A 719 -13.42 -0.56 0.81
N ALA A 720 -13.20 -1.88 0.99
CA ALA A 720 -12.73 -2.43 2.25
C ALA A 720 -11.31 -1.97 2.62
N ILE A 721 -10.43 -1.77 1.63
CA ILE A 721 -9.08 -1.19 1.81
C ILE A 721 -9.16 0.31 2.16
N ARG A 722 -10.03 1.06 1.47
CA ARG A 722 -10.20 2.51 1.65
C ARG A 722 -10.88 2.87 2.98
N ASP A 723 -11.88 2.11 3.39
CA ASP A 723 -12.75 2.42 4.53
C ASP A 723 -12.23 1.85 5.87
N GLY A 724 -11.01 1.29 5.90
CA GLY A 724 -10.36 0.82 7.13
C GLY A 724 -10.64 -0.63 7.52
N LYS A 725 -11.42 -1.38 6.74
CA LYS A 725 -11.88 -2.74 7.11
C LYS A 725 -10.81 -3.80 6.89
N MET A 726 -10.01 -3.69 5.83
CA MET A 726 -8.91 -4.61 5.55
C MET A 726 -7.76 -4.43 6.56
N GLN A 727 -7.54 -3.21 7.04
CA GLN A 727 -6.53 -2.87 8.04
C GLN A 727 -6.71 -3.70 9.32
N ASP A 728 -7.94 -3.77 9.84
CA ASP A 728 -8.28 -4.56 11.03
C ASP A 728 -7.99 -6.07 10.82
N VAL A 729 -8.20 -6.60 9.59
CA VAL A 729 -7.87 -8.00 9.23
C VAL A 729 -6.37 -8.23 9.13
N VAL A 730 -5.61 -7.29 8.55
CA VAL A 730 -4.15 -7.39 8.41
C VAL A 730 -3.46 -7.33 9.77
N VAL A 731 -3.95 -6.55 10.74
CA VAL A 731 -3.45 -6.58 12.13
C VAL A 731 -3.62 -7.97 12.74
N GLY A 732 -4.80 -8.57 12.60
CA GLY A 732 -5.14 -9.89 13.17
C GLY A 732 -4.38 -11.09 12.60
N LEU A 733 -3.45 -10.88 11.65
CA LEU A 733 -2.50 -11.91 11.20
C LEU A 733 -1.28 -12.03 12.14
N PHE A 734 -1.06 -11.05 13.02
CA PHE A 734 0.16 -10.86 13.80
C PHE A 734 -0.07 -10.63 15.31
N ASP A 735 -1.31 -10.82 15.81
CA ASP A 735 -1.67 -10.81 17.23
C ASP A 735 -1.48 -12.19 17.92
#